data_AF-A0A4S2N6Z4-F1
#
_entry.id   AF-A0A4S2N6Z4-F1
#
_cell.length_a   1.000
_cell.length_b   1.000
_cell.length_c   1.000
_cell.angle_alpha   90.00
_cell.angle_beta   90.00
_cell.angle_gamma   90.00
#
_symmetry.space_group_name_H-M   'P 1'
#
loop_
_entity.id
_entity.type
_entity.pdbx_description
1 polymer ?
#
loop_
_entity_poly.entity_id
_entity_poly.type
_entity_poly.pdbx_seq_one_letter_code
_entity_poly.pdbx_strand_id
1 'polypeptide(L)'
;MSLSYPSTSKNRDLIFVRNLELAAQVGKDCWSRTKPQPLSISLFLRSSVALAGSTDHLPYSIHYGTVTKRVTKLVEGKKEGFESLQHLAEDISQLVLSPELGGSWIKVVAEQPKALLRADCAGVSLVRGAAQKEDGEEDVVYIRDLHLRCIIGINPWEMEFEQQVLVNLTLFQPLEKDFREIALHVEKYVEKSNFLTLEAFVTNVAREIVVNCGVEKVTVRAEKPRALTFAAAPGVEVTRNRSFFLGEGEKADWASQQGIYLAIGGNVGDRWKNINDAMTELSRRGVKVLRTSSLYESEPMYVTDQPKFLNGVCQVETKLPPNELLTVVKSIEDDLGRIKTIENGPRPIDLDILLYNDAIITTEKLTIPHASMLERRFVLEPLTEIAPSLRHPRTNLPFSSHLSILPEDHMSCYTPYLPAPTCIMAVLNLTPDSFSDGGVHTTSSIVATAKDLISSGAKILDLGGASTRPGSAQPSEEEELNRVIPAIKLLREAGITTPISIDTYRANVARAAVSAGADIINDVAGGLMDADMFSTVAELGVPIIIGHMRGTPATMDSLTKYENNDIITGVSHELEERVKEAEAAGVKRWNIMLDPGLGFAKTANHSIEILRRLKELKTLTAGGKLPWVLGPSRKGFVGKVTGEVVPSQRQFGTAGAVAACIAGGAEVVRVHDVKEMKSVVDMALAIWK
;
A
#
# COMPACT_ATOMS: atom_id res chain seq x y z
N MET A 1 13.98 -11.71 -78.12
CA MET A 1 13.18 -12.00 -76.90
C MET A 1 14.09 -11.78 -75.70
N SER A 2 14.03 -10.62 -75.06
CA SER A 2 14.72 -10.33 -73.81
C SER A 2 13.92 -10.93 -72.67
N LEU A 3 14.41 -12.00 -72.04
CA LEU A 3 13.81 -12.56 -70.83
C LEU A 3 13.94 -11.53 -69.69
N SER A 4 12.85 -10.86 -69.34
CA SER A 4 12.76 -10.03 -68.13
C SER A 4 12.57 -10.95 -66.93
N TYR A 5 13.64 -11.18 -66.17
CA TYR A 5 13.56 -11.88 -64.88
C TYR A 5 12.96 -10.95 -63.81
N PRO A 6 12.20 -11.49 -62.84
CA PRO A 6 11.64 -10.68 -61.77
C PRO A 6 12.77 -10.05 -60.95
N SER A 7 12.93 -8.73 -61.03
CA SER A 7 13.90 -8.02 -60.17
C SER A 7 13.37 -8.06 -58.74
N THR A 8 13.94 -8.90 -57.89
CA THR A 8 13.84 -8.67 -56.45
C THR A 8 14.50 -7.32 -56.18
N SER A 9 13.77 -6.45 -55.49
CA SER A 9 14.19 -5.09 -55.12
C SER A 9 15.65 -5.04 -54.65
N LYS A 10 16.46 -4.16 -55.28
CA LYS A 10 17.78 -3.65 -54.84
C LYS A 10 18.53 -4.55 -53.82
N ASN A 11 19.41 -5.45 -54.27
CA ASN A 11 20.53 -6.04 -53.49
C ASN A 11 20.26 -6.35 -51.99
N ARG A 12 19.15 -7.03 -51.67
CA ARG A 12 18.77 -7.33 -50.26
C ARG A 12 18.91 -8.78 -49.83
N ASP A 13 19.26 -9.71 -50.74
CA ASP A 13 19.45 -11.11 -50.34
C ASP A 13 20.76 -11.28 -49.55
N LEU A 14 20.75 -12.17 -48.56
CA LEU A 14 21.84 -12.35 -47.59
C LEU A 14 22.61 -13.64 -47.86
N ILE A 15 23.89 -13.51 -48.17
CA ILE A 15 24.85 -14.63 -48.24
C ILE A 15 25.69 -14.59 -46.98
N PHE A 16 25.80 -15.69 -46.26
CA PHE A 16 26.56 -15.72 -45.00
C PHE A 16 27.50 -16.91 -44.89
N VAL A 17 28.63 -16.68 -44.21
CA VAL A 17 29.58 -17.70 -43.76
C VAL A 17 29.65 -17.56 -42.24
N ARG A 18 29.37 -18.64 -41.51
CA ARG A 18 29.41 -18.64 -40.05
C ARG A 18 30.59 -19.44 -39.55
N ASN A 19 31.17 -19.00 -38.44
CA ASN A 19 32.18 -19.71 -37.67
C ASN A 19 33.36 -20.21 -38.52
N LEU A 20 33.93 -19.33 -39.34
CA LEU A 20 35.20 -19.60 -40.00
C LEU A 20 36.30 -19.57 -38.93
N GLU A 21 36.75 -20.76 -38.52
CA GLU A 21 37.80 -20.92 -37.51
C GLU A 21 39.17 -20.69 -38.13
N LEU A 22 39.90 -19.71 -37.58
CA LEU A 22 41.24 -19.32 -38.03
C LEU A 22 42.15 -19.08 -36.83
N ALA A 23 43.46 -19.02 -37.08
CA ALA A 23 44.44 -18.65 -36.07
C ALA A 23 45.29 -17.48 -36.55
N ALA A 24 45.29 -16.37 -35.81
CA ALA A 24 46.15 -15.22 -36.09
C ALA A 24 46.57 -14.50 -34.81
N GLN A 25 47.66 -13.73 -34.89
CA GLN A 25 48.06 -12.85 -33.81
C GLN A 25 47.17 -11.60 -33.83
N VAL A 26 46.34 -11.42 -32.80
CA VAL A 26 45.49 -10.23 -32.63
C VAL A 26 45.74 -9.63 -31.27
N GLY A 27 46.44 -8.49 -31.23
CA GLY A 27 46.87 -7.83 -30.00
C GLY A 27 47.65 -8.77 -29.07
N LYS A 28 47.41 -8.62 -27.77
CA LYS A 28 47.97 -9.50 -26.73
C LYS A 28 46.92 -10.50 -26.25
N ASP A 29 47.36 -11.71 -25.88
CA ASP A 29 46.51 -12.70 -25.21
C ASP A 29 46.17 -12.28 -23.76
N CYS A 30 45.33 -13.06 -23.08
CA CYS A 30 44.96 -12.83 -21.68
C CYS A 30 46.13 -12.89 -20.69
N TRP A 31 47.31 -13.35 -21.12
CA TRP A 31 48.56 -13.39 -20.37
C TRP A 31 49.58 -12.34 -20.85
N SER A 32 49.13 -11.36 -21.65
CA SER A 32 49.95 -10.30 -22.24
C SER A 32 51.04 -10.77 -23.22
N ARG A 33 50.86 -11.95 -23.84
CA ARG A 33 51.79 -12.54 -24.82
C ARG A 33 51.30 -12.31 -26.24
N THR A 34 52.24 -12.16 -27.17
CA THR A 34 51.96 -12.08 -28.61
C THR A 34 52.13 -13.45 -29.24
N LYS A 35 51.03 -14.20 -29.36
CA LYS A 35 50.97 -15.51 -30.02
C LYS A 35 49.74 -15.61 -30.92
N PRO A 36 49.73 -16.53 -31.90
CA PRO A 36 48.51 -16.86 -32.63
C PRO A 36 47.42 -17.33 -31.68
N GLN A 37 46.24 -16.75 -31.81
CA GLN A 37 45.06 -17.01 -30.99
C GLN A 37 43.94 -17.56 -31.88
N PRO A 38 43.08 -18.46 -31.36
CA PRO A 38 41.93 -18.96 -32.10
C PRO A 38 40.93 -17.82 -32.31
N LEU A 39 40.38 -17.73 -33.51
CA LEU A 39 39.40 -16.74 -33.93
C LEU A 39 38.25 -17.44 -34.63
N SER A 40 37.02 -16.99 -34.37
CA SER A 40 35.83 -17.39 -35.10
C SER A 40 35.33 -16.18 -35.86
N ILE A 41 35.32 -16.26 -37.20
CA ILE A 41 34.91 -15.15 -38.06
C ILE A 41 33.60 -15.53 -38.77
N SER A 42 32.58 -14.69 -38.63
CA SER A 42 31.35 -14.80 -39.40
C SER A 42 31.19 -13.59 -40.31
N LEU A 43 30.85 -13.85 -41.58
CA LEU A 43 30.71 -12.86 -42.63
C LEU A 43 29.27 -12.89 -43.14
N PHE A 44 28.68 -11.71 -43.30
CA PHE A 44 27.34 -11.54 -43.88
C PHE A 44 27.43 -10.52 -45.01
N LEU A 45 26.99 -10.92 -46.20
CA LEU A 45 27.15 -10.17 -47.45
C LEU A 45 25.78 -9.97 -48.08
N ARG A 46 25.52 -8.77 -48.61
CA ARG A 46 24.29 -8.50 -49.37
C ARG A 46 24.58 -8.50 -50.88
N SER A 47 23.84 -9.31 -51.62
CA SER A 47 23.89 -9.37 -53.09
C SER A 47 22.58 -9.91 -53.61
N SER A 48 22.11 -9.45 -54.78
CA SER A 48 20.98 -10.13 -55.44
C SER A 48 21.40 -11.52 -55.90
N VAL A 49 20.59 -12.54 -55.59
CA VAL A 49 20.82 -13.92 -56.05
C VAL A 49 19.84 -14.34 -57.15
N ALA A 50 18.96 -13.44 -57.60
CA ALA A 50 17.86 -13.74 -58.51
C ALA A 50 18.33 -14.31 -59.87
N LEU A 51 19.36 -13.70 -60.47
CA LEU A 51 19.94 -14.15 -61.73
C LEU A 51 20.71 -15.47 -61.59
N ALA A 52 21.48 -15.64 -60.51
CA ALA A 52 22.18 -16.89 -60.23
C ALA A 52 21.18 -18.04 -60.00
N GLY A 53 20.09 -17.79 -59.26
CA GLY A 53 19.06 -18.79 -58.99
C GLY A 53 18.22 -19.15 -60.21
N SER A 54 18.00 -18.22 -61.15
CA SER A 54 17.20 -18.49 -62.35
C SER A 54 18.00 -19.10 -63.51
N THR A 55 19.32 -18.91 -63.53
CA THR A 55 20.21 -19.42 -64.60
C THR A 55 21.11 -20.57 -64.15
N ASP A 56 21.10 -20.92 -62.87
CA ASP A 56 22.01 -21.87 -62.23
C ASP A 56 23.49 -21.60 -62.55
N HIS A 57 23.83 -20.31 -62.74
CA HIS A 57 25.16 -19.84 -63.09
C HIS A 57 25.74 -18.95 -61.98
N LEU A 58 26.78 -19.47 -61.32
CA LEU A 58 27.45 -18.85 -60.18
C LEU A 58 28.06 -17.45 -60.41
N PRO A 59 28.54 -17.05 -61.62
CA PRO A 59 29.12 -15.72 -61.83
C PRO A 59 28.17 -14.53 -61.56
N TYR A 60 26.86 -14.79 -61.46
CA TYR A 60 25.85 -13.78 -61.13
C TYR A 60 25.60 -13.63 -59.62
N SER A 61 26.42 -14.24 -58.76
CA SER A 61 26.36 -14.14 -57.29
C SER A 61 27.76 -14.06 -56.67
N ILE A 62 27.85 -13.71 -55.39
CA ILE A 62 29.12 -13.70 -54.66
C ILE A 62 29.54 -15.14 -54.35
N HIS A 63 30.73 -15.52 -54.84
CA HIS A 63 31.30 -16.83 -54.57
C HIS A 63 31.89 -16.89 -53.14
N TYR A 64 31.10 -17.32 -52.16
CA TYR A 64 31.50 -17.44 -50.75
C TYR A 64 32.79 -18.28 -50.54
N GLY A 65 33.03 -19.30 -51.36
CA GLY A 65 34.29 -20.07 -51.31
C GLY A 65 35.55 -19.25 -51.69
N THR A 66 35.45 -18.33 -52.65
CA THR A 66 36.55 -17.43 -53.03
C THR A 66 36.77 -16.37 -51.97
N VAL A 67 35.68 -15.82 -51.43
CA VAL A 67 35.72 -14.88 -50.30
C VAL A 67 36.43 -15.52 -49.10
N THR A 68 36.01 -16.73 -48.71
CA THR A 68 36.60 -17.47 -47.59
C THR A 68 38.09 -17.72 -47.80
N LYS A 69 38.52 -18.21 -48.98
CA LYS A 69 39.94 -18.44 -49.29
C LYS A 69 40.78 -17.16 -49.20
N ARG A 70 40.25 -16.03 -49.68
CA ARG A 70 40.94 -14.73 -49.63
C ARG A 70 41.05 -14.23 -48.18
N VAL A 71 39.98 -14.37 -47.40
CA VAL A 71 39.97 -14.02 -45.97
C VAL A 71 40.96 -14.90 -45.19
N THR A 72 40.94 -16.22 -45.35
CA THR A 72 41.92 -17.14 -44.75
C THR A 72 43.35 -16.71 -45.09
N LYS A 73 43.63 -16.41 -46.37
CA LYS A 73 44.96 -15.96 -46.80
C LYS A 73 45.39 -14.64 -46.16
N LEU A 74 44.47 -13.69 -45.98
CA LEU A 74 44.74 -12.42 -45.32
C LEU A 74 45.07 -12.64 -43.83
N VAL A 75 44.24 -13.42 -43.13
CA VAL A 75 44.31 -13.62 -41.69
C VAL A 75 45.54 -14.45 -41.30
N GLU A 76 45.82 -15.54 -42.00
CA GLU A 76 46.98 -16.41 -41.71
C GLU A 76 48.29 -15.88 -42.33
N GLY A 77 48.20 -15.06 -43.38
CA GLY A 77 49.36 -14.57 -44.14
C GLY A 77 50.05 -13.34 -43.53
N LYS A 78 49.39 -12.60 -42.63
CA LYS A 78 49.92 -11.35 -42.04
C LYS A 78 50.87 -11.69 -40.87
N LYS A 79 52.18 -11.78 -41.15
CA LYS A 79 53.22 -12.14 -40.16
C LYS A 79 53.32 -11.18 -38.96
N GLU A 80 52.99 -9.91 -39.15
CA GLU A 80 53.02 -8.89 -38.09
C GLU A 80 51.78 -8.93 -37.18
N GLY A 81 50.76 -9.71 -37.55
CA GLY A 81 49.48 -9.78 -36.84
C GLY A 81 48.60 -8.54 -37.05
N PHE A 82 47.56 -8.44 -36.23
CA PHE A 82 46.61 -7.34 -36.18
C PHE A 82 46.67 -6.68 -34.80
N GLU A 83 46.52 -5.35 -34.72
CA GLU A 83 46.60 -4.62 -33.45
C GLU A 83 45.39 -4.90 -32.55
N SER A 84 44.20 -5.02 -33.13
CA SER A 84 42.94 -5.27 -32.42
C SER A 84 41.96 -6.09 -33.27
N LEU A 85 40.91 -6.62 -32.64
CA LEU A 85 39.82 -7.29 -33.36
C LEU A 85 39.08 -6.33 -34.31
N GLN A 86 39.02 -5.04 -33.97
CA GLN A 86 38.46 -4.02 -34.84
C GLN A 86 39.30 -3.85 -36.11
N HIS A 87 40.64 -3.74 -35.97
CA HIS A 87 41.55 -3.65 -37.11
C HIS A 87 41.43 -4.91 -38.01
N LEU A 88 41.40 -6.11 -37.42
CA LEU A 88 41.17 -7.34 -38.16
C LEU A 88 39.87 -7.30 -38.99
N ALA A 89 38.77 -6.92 -38.36
CA ALA A 89 37.48 -6.90 -39.02
C ALA A 89 37.34 -5.75 -40.04
N GLU A 90 38.06 -4.63 -39.85
CA GLU A 90 38.18 -3.56 -40.85
C GLU A 90 38.97 -4.03 -42.09
N ASP A 91 40.11 -4.71 -41.91
CA ASP A 91 40.90 -5.28 -43.02
C ASP A 91 40.09 -6.30 -43.83
N ILE A 92 39.30 -7.14 -43.15
CA ILE A 92 38.38 -8.08 -43.79
C ILE A 92 37.28 -7.33 -44.55
N SER A 93 36.73 -6.27 -43.96
CA SER A 93 35.69 -5.47 -44.61
C SER A 93 36.21 -4.81 -45.89
N GLN A 94 37.41 -4.23 -45.85
CA GLN A 94 38.07 -3.63 -47.01
C GLN A 94 38.36 -4.66 -48.11
N LEU A 95 38.82 -5.85 -47.74
CA LEU A 95 39.08 -6.94 -48.70
C LEU A 95 37.79 -7.32 -49.44
N VAL A 96 36.68 -7.50 -48.72
CA VAL A 96 35.43 -7.98 -49.33
C VAL A 96 34.69 -6.90 -50.12
N LEU A 97 34.84 -5.63 -49.73
CA LEU A 97 34.33 -4.48 -50.48
C LEU A 97 35.20 -4.13 -51.71
N SER A 98 36.31 -4.83 -51.94
CA SER A 98 37.15 -4.60 -53.12
C SER A 98 36.39 -4.94 -54.43
N PRO A 99 36.69 -4.23 -55.54
CA PRO A 99 36.05 -4.47 -56.83
C PRO A 99 36.19 -5.92 -57.35
N GLU A 100 37.21 -6.66 -56.88
CA GLU A 100 37.46 -8.06 -57.24
C GLU A 100 36.42 -9.02 -56.64
N LEU A 101 35.86 -8.71 -55.46
CA LEU A 101 34.91 -9.57 -54.76
C LEU A 101 33.45 -9.10 -54.89
N GLY A 102 33.23 -7.90 -55.45
CA GLY A 102 31.91 -7.41 -55.83
C GLY A 102 30.95 -7.12 -54.67
N GLY A 103 31.45 -7.06 -53.43
CA GLY A 103 30.64 -6.77 -52.26
C GLY A 103 30.24 -5.29 -52.17
N SER A 104 28.95 -5.02 -51.97
CA SER A 104 28.43 -3.66 -51.75
C SER A 104 28.16 -3.35 -50.28
N TRP A 105 28.04 -4.39 -49.44
CA TRP A 105 27.79 -4.31 -48.01
C TRP A 105 28.31 -5.58 -47.33
N ILE A 106 28.91 -5.42 -46.16
CA ILE A 106 29.39 -6.51 -45.33
C ILE A 106 29.16 -6.22 -43.84
N LYS A 107 28.75 -7.27 -43.11
CA LYS A 107 28.86 -7.33 -41.66
C LYS A 107 29.87 -8.40 -41.28
N VAL A 108 30.90 -8.00 -40.53
CA VAL A 108 31.95 -8.89 -40.02
C VAL A 108 31.76 -9.04 -38.52
N VAL A 109 31.60 -10.28 -38.08
CA VAL A 109 31.60 -10.65 -36.66
C VAL A 109 32.87 -11.43 -36.38
N ALA A 110 33.82 -10.82 -35.68
CA ALA A 110 35.07 -11.44 -35.28
C ALA A 110 35.04 -11.74 -33.79
N GLU A 111 35.09 -13.02 -33.44
CA GLU A 111 35.04 -13.53 -32.07
C GLU A 111 36.37 -14.14 -31.69
N GLN A 112 36.76 -13.88 -30.45
CA GLN A 112 37.93 -14.47 -29.83
C GLN A 112 37.48 -15.28 -28.61
N PRO A 113 37.40 -16.62 -28.72
CA PRO A 113 37.12 -17.48 -27.59
C PRO A 113 38.18 -17.32 -26.50
N LYS A 114 37.75 -17.25 -25.24
CA LYS A 114 38.64 -17.13 -24.06
C LYS A 114 39.64 -15.95 -24.15
N ALA A 115 39.21 -14.85 -24.76
CA ALA A 115 40.00 -13.61 -24.84
C ALA A 115 40.29 -13.00 -23.45
N LEU A 116 39.41 -13.26 -22.48
CA LEU A 116 39.48 -12.79 -21.10
C LEU A 116 39.55 -13.99 -20.16
N LEU A 117 40.12 -13.79 -18.96
CA LEU A 117 40.24 -14.85 -17.95
C LEU A 117 38.89 -15.34 -17.43
N ARG A 118 37.91 -14.44 -17.35
CA ARG A 118 36.59 -14.70 -16.77
C ARG A 118 35.44 -14.58 -17.75
N ALA A 119 35.71 -14.49 -19.06
CA ALA A 119 34.64 -14.43 -20.06
C ALA A 119 34.81 -15.56 -21.08
N ASP A 120 33.69 -16.07 -21.57
CA ASP A 120 33.70 -17.16 -22.55
C ASP A 120 34.17 -16.66 -23.92
N CYS A 121 33.79 -15.44 -24.29
CA CYS A 121 34.13 -14.84 -25.58
C CYS A 121 34.15 -13.31 -25.49
N ALA A 122 35.06 -12.68 -26.23
CA ALA A 122 34.94 -11.27 -26.59
C ALA A 122 34.95 -11.16 -28.12
N GLY A 123 34.15 -10.24 -28.66
CA GLY A 123 34.01 -10.11 -30.10
C GLY A 123 33.64 -8.70 -30.53
N VAL A 124 33.76 -8.48 -31.84
CA VAL A 124 33.41 -7.23 -32.48
C VAL A 124 32.49 -7.53 -33.66
N SER A 125 31.42 -6.74 -33.80
CA SER A 125 30.54 -6.75 -34.96
C SER A 125 30.64 -5.39 -35.64
N LEU A 126 31.22 -5.36 -36.83
CA LEU A 126 31.33 -4.15 -37.65
C LEU A 126 30.48 -4.27 -38.91
N VAL A 127 29.90 -3.15 -39.34
CA VAL A 127 29.10 -3.07 -40.56
C VAL A 127 29.69 -2.01 -41.49
N ARG A 128 29.94 -2.38 -42.75
CA ARG A 128 30.53 -1.50 -43.77
C ARG A 128 29.74 -1.61 -45.07
N GLY A 129 29.57 -0.49 -45.78
CA GLY A 129 28.91 -0.41 -47.09
C GLY A 129 29.69 0.46 -48.07
N ALA A 130 29.53 0.20 -49.37
CA ALA A 130 30.21 0.93 -50.45
C ALA A 130 29.65 2.35 -50.68
N ALA A 131 28.42 2.63 -50.24
CA ALA A 131 27.84 3.97 -50.16
C ALA A 131 27.65 4.35 -48.68
N GLN A 132 27.95 5.60 -48.31
CA GLN A 132 27.83 6.08 -46.92
C GLN A 132 26.39 5.89 -46.40
N LYS A 133 26.27 5.13 -45.30
CA LYS A 133 25.09 4.93 -44.44
C LYS A 133 23.81 4.48 -45.17
N GLU A 134 23.72 3.18 -45.45
CA GLU A 134 22.42 2.49 -45.46
C GLU A 134 22.40 1.42 -44.34
N ASP A 135 21.30 1.45 -43.57
CA ASP A 135 20.93 0.72 -42.35
C ASP A 135 21.70 1.08 -41.05
N GLY A 136 20.95 1.53 -40.06
CA GLY A 136 21.40 1.97 -38.73
C GLY A 136 21.89 0.86 -37.79
N GLU A 137 22.69 -0.09 -38.29
CA GLU A 137 23.45 -1.00 -37.43
C GLU A 137 24.74 -0.30 -36.96
N GLU A 138 24.87 -0.15 -35.63
CA GLU A 138 26.04 0.46 -35.00
C GLU A 138 27.18 -0.58 -34.86
N ASP A 139 28.43 -0.12 -34.98
CA ASP A 139 29.59 -0.94 -34.62
C ASP A 139 29.56 -1.23 -33.12
N VAL A 140 29.67 -2.51 -32.77
CA VAL A 140 29.60 -2.95 -31.38
C VAL A 140 30.78 -3.85 -31.01
N VAL A 141 31.26 -3.68 -29.79
CA VAL A 141 32.17 -4.60 -29.13
C VAL A 141 31.42 -5.26 -28.00
N TYR A 142 31.45 -6.58 -27.93
CA TYR A 142 30.72 -7.33 -26.92
C TYR A 142 31.61 -8.30 -26.16
N ILE A 143 31.25 -8.52 -24.90
CA ILE A 143 31.83 -9.52 -24.03
C ILE A 143 30.69 -10.44 -23.61
N ARG A 144 30.82 -11.74 -23.90
CA ARG A 144 29.83 -12.75 -23.54
C ARG A 144 30.23 -13.49 -22.29
N ASP A 145 29.24 -13.67 -21.42
CA ASP A 145 29.31 -14.48 -20.21
C ASP A 145 30.55 -14.16 -19.37
N LEU A 146 30.68 -12.90 -18.97
CA LEU A 146 31.65 -12.47 -17.97
C LEU A 146 31.21 -12.98 -16.59
N HIS A 147 31.97 -13.92 -16.04
CA HIS A 147 31.72 -14.60 -14.78
C HIS A 147 32.21 -13.75 -13.61
N LEU A 148 31.28 -13.08 -12.92
CA LEU A 148 31.54 -12.24 -11.76
C LEU A 148 31.01 -12.88 -10.48
N ARG A 149 31.58 -12.47 -9.34
CA ARG A 149 31.11 -12.85 -8.00
C ARG A 149 30.94 -11.59 -7.16
N CYS A 150 29.80 -11.48 -6.47
CA CYS A 150 29.50 -10.41 -5.52
C CYS A 150 28.37 -10.86 -4.58
N ILE A 151 28.16 -10.12 -3.49
CA ILE A 151 26.99 -10.31 -2.63
C ILE A 151 25.79 -9.67 -3.32
N ILE A 152 24.80 -10.50 -3.69
CA ILE A 152 23.60 -10.03 -4.40
C ILE A 152 22.31 -10.76 -4.01
N GLY A 153 21.36 -10.05 -3.40
CA GLY A 153 20.01 -10.56 -3.13
C GLY A 153 19.34 -9.93 -1.92
N ILE A 154 18.07 -10.29 -1.72
CA ILE A 154 17.20 -9.72 -0.68
C ILE A 154 17.03 -10.66 0.51
N ASN A 155 17.25 -11.96 0.32
CA ASN A 155 17.09 -12.93 1.38
C ASN A 155 18.29 -12.87 2.34
N PRO A 156 18.10 -13.13 3.66
CA PRO A 156 19.18 -13.08 4.65
C PRO A 156 20.45 -13.86 4.24
N TRP A 157 20.29 -15.07 3.70
CA TRP A 157 21.43 -15.87 3.25
C TRP A 157 22.12 -15.31 1.99
N GLU A 158 21.42 -14.56 1.15
CA GLU A 158 22.01 -13.93 -0.05
C GLU A 158 22.87 -12.72 0.31
N MET A 159 22.69 -12.16 1.51
CA MET A 159 23.45 -11.01 2.02
C MET A 159 24.77 -11.41 2.70
N GLU A 160 24.97 -12.71 2.98
CA GLU A 160 26.17 -13.22 3.67
C GLU A 160 27.16 -13.91 2.72
N PHE A 161 26.67 -14.50 1.62
CA PHE A 161 27.49 -15.30 0.71
C PHE A 161 27.58 -14.69 -0.69
N GLU A 162 28.80 -14.68 -1.25
CA GLU A 162 29.03 -14.30 -2.65
C GLU A 162 28.34 -15.28 -3.60
N GLN A 163 27.72 -14.72 -4.64
CA GLN A 163 26.99 -15.46 -5.65
C GLN A 163 27.54 -15.16 -7.03
N GLN A 164 27.44 -16.15 -7.92
CA GLN A 164 27.86 -16.01 -9.30
C GLN A 164 26.83 -15.19 -10.10
N VAL A 165 27.32 -14.23 -10.88
CA VAL A 165 26.53 -13.43 -11.82
C VAL A 165 27.20 -13.50 -13.19
N LEU A 166 26.44 -13.87 -14.21
CA LEU A 166 26.90 -13.87 -15.60
C LEU A 166 26.55 -12.55 -16.24
N VAL A 167 27.54 -11.81 -16.73
CA VAL A 167 27.36 -10.48 -17.30
C VAL A 167 27.71 -10.49 -18.79
N ASN A 168 26.76 -10.03 -19.60
CA ASN A 168 26.94 -9.78 -21.02
C ASN A 168 27.01 -8.26 -21.25
N LEU A 169 28.07 -7.81 -21.91
CA LEU A 169 28.31 -6.39 -22.19
C LEU A 169 28.26 -6.17 -23.69
N THR A 170 27.55 -5.14 -24.14
CA THR A 170 27.57 -4.63 -25.52
C THR A 170 27.89 -3.15 -25.49
N LEU A 171 29.07 -2.80 -25.99
CA LEU A 171 29.62 -1.45 -26.03
C LEU A 171 29.40 -0.89 -27.43
N PHE A 172 28.76 0.27 -27.53
CA PHE A 172 28.48 0.94 -28.79
C PHE A 172 29.48 2.09 -28.96
N GLN A 173 30.08 2.22 -30.15
CA GLN A 173 31.06 3.24 -30.63
C GLN A 173 32.46 2.72 -30.96
N PRO A 174 33.25 3.46 -31.77
CA PRO A 174 34.69 3.24 -31.84
C PRO A 174 35.28 3.34 -30.44
N LEU A 175 35.83 2.23 -29.95
CA LEU A 175 36.49 2.21 -28.64
C LEU A 175 37.90 2.77 -28.78
N GLU A 176 38.21 3.82 -28.01
CA GLU A 176 39.60 4.28 -27.82
C GLU A 176 40.39 3.35 -26.87
N LYS A 177 39.70 2.62 -26.00
CA LYS A 177 40.29 1.70 -25.00
C LYS A 177 40.06 0.23 -25.35
N ASP A 178 41.01 -0.63 -24.98
CA ASP A 178 40.88 -2.07 -25.13
C ASP A 178 39.74 -2.60 -24.25
N PHE A 179 38.88 -3.47 -24.82
CA PHE A 179 37.79 -4.14 -24.09
C PHE A 179 38.30 -4.93 -22.87
N ARG A 180 39.58 -5.36 -22.89
CA ARG A 180 40.25 -6.01 -21.75
C ARG A 180 40.35 -5.10 -20.53
N GLU A 181 40.65 -3.81 -20.73
CA GLU A 181 40.73 -2.84 -19.64
C GLU A 181 39.35 -2.57 -19.03
N ILE A 182 38.33 -2.47 -19.88
CA ILE A 182 36.94 -2.28 -19.46
C ILE A 182 36.48 -3.49 -18.63
N ALA A 183 36.75 -4.72 -19.09
CA ALA A 183 36.42 -5.94 -18.36
C ALA A 183 37.08 -5.99 -16.97
N LEU A 184 38.39 -5.73 -16.91
CA LEU A 184 39.13 -5.69 -15.64
C LEU A 184 38.62 -4.62 -14.68
N HIS A 185 38.19 -3.48 -15.20
CA HIS A 185 37.64 -2.39 -14.40
C HIS A 185 36.27 -2.77 -13.81
N VAL A 186 35.39 -3.36 -14.61
CA VAL A 186 34.10 -3.89 -14.17
C VAL A 186 34.28 -5.01 -13.13
N GLU A 187 35.21 -5.94 -13.36
CA GLU A 187 35.54 -7.01 -12.40
C GLU A 187 35.90 -6.44 -11.03
N LYS A 188 36.85 -5.49 -10.98
CA LYS A 188 37.30 -4.85 -9.72
C LYS A 188 36.19 -4.06 -9.03
N TYR A 189 35.31 -3.43 -9.79
CA TYR A 189 34.18 -2.67 -9.23
C TYR A 189 33.15 -3.61 -8.59
N VAL A 190 32.76 -4.67 -9.31
CA VAL A 190 31.75 -5.62 -8.84
C VAL A 190 32.23 -6.40 -7.62
N GLU A 191 33.48 -6.84 -7.59
CA GLU A 191 34.03 -7.58 -6.44
C GLU A 191 34.06 -6.75 -5.14
N LYS A 192 34.02 -5.42 -5.23
CA LYS A 192 34.01 -4.50 -4.07
C LYS A 192 32.62 -4.01 -3.69
N SER A 193 31.59 -4.42 -4.43
CA SER A 193 30.25 -3.86 -4.34
C SER A 193 29.23 -4.92 -3.91
N ASN A 194 28.24 -4.49 -3.12
CA ASN A 194 27.12 -5.32 -2.70
C ASN A 194 25.84 -4.75 -3.29
N PHE A 195 24.95 -5.62 -3.75
CA PHE A 195 23.69 -5.22 -4.37
C PHE A 195 22.51 -5.97 -3.77
N LEU A 196 21.35 -5.35 -3.67
CA LEU A 196 20.13 -6.06 -3.27
C LEU A 196 19.41 -6.65 -4.50
N THR A 197 19.47 -5.95 -5.64
CA THR A 197 18.70 -6.30 -6.84
C THR A 197 19.56 -6.31 -8.11
N LEU A 198 19.13 -7.07 -9.12
CA LEU A 198 19.80 -7.13 -10.42
C LEU A 198 19.69 -5.80 -11.19
N GLU A 199 18.60 -5.05 -11.01
CA GLU A 199 18.38 -3.74 -11.62
C GLU A 199 19.41 -2.72 -11.14
N ALA A 200 19.66 -2.69 -9.81
CA ALA A 200 20.69 -1.84 -9.22
C ALA A 200 22.08 -2.27 -9.70
N PHE A 201 22.33 -3.58 -9.75
CA PHE A 201 23.58 -4.14 -10.27
C PHE A 201 23.86 -3.67 -11.70
N VAL A 202 22.96 -3.94 -12.66
CA VAL A 202 23.21 -3.62 -14.09
C VAL A 202 23.28 -2.12 -14.34
N THR A 203 22.51 -1.32 -13.60
CA THR A 203 22.53 0.14 -13.73
C THR A 203 23.85 0.74 -13.24
N ASN A 204 24.40 0.23 -12.13
CA ASN A 204 25.68 0.69 -11.60
C ASN A 204 26.86 0.21 -12.46
N VAL A 205 26.82 -1.02 -12.97
CA VAL A 205 27.82 -1.49 -13.95
C VAL A 205 27.78 -0.64 -15.21
N ALA A 206 26.58 -0.30 -15.71
CA ALA A 206 26.44 0.60 -16.85
C ALA A 206 27.00 2.00 -16.57
N ARG A 207 26.76 2.54 -15.37
CA ARG A 207 27.35 3.82 -14.91
C ARG A 207 28.86 3.75 -14.92
N GLU A 208 29.44 2.69 -14.39
CA GLU A 208 30.89 2.53 -14.29
C GLU A 208 31.55 2.53 -15.67
N ILE A 209 30.98 1.78 -16.62
CA ILE A 209 31.48 1.72 -17.99
C ILE A 209 31.36 3.09 -18.69
N VAL A 210 30.23 3.78 -18.49
CA VAL A 210 29.96 5.02 -19.21
C VAL A 210 30.71 6.22 -18.63
N VAL A 211 30.75 6.33 -17.31
CA VAL A 211 31.36 7.47 -16.61
C VAL A 211 32.87 7.29 -16.47
N ASN A 212 33.33 6.11 -16.04
CA ASN A 212 34.73 5.89 -15.68
C ASN A 212 35.54 5.24 -16.82
N CYS A 213 34.95 4.34 -17.61
CA CYS A 213 35.63 3.81 -18.80
C CYS A 213 35.54 4.75 -20.01
N GLY A 214 34.55 5.65 -20.05
CA GLY A 214 34.41 6.68 -21.10
C GLY A 214 33.62 6.23 -22.32
N VAL A 215 32.81 5.17 -22.20
CA VAL A 215 31.96 4.65 -23.30
C VAL A 215 30.69 5.50 -23.39
N GLU A 216 30.26 5.92 -24.57
CA GLU A 216 29.06 6.78 -24.68
C GLU A 216 27.76 6.03 -24.42
N LYS A 217 27.67 4.76 -24.86
CA LYS A 217 26.47 3.92 -24.73
C LYS A 217 26.85 2.47 -24.50
N VAL A 218 26.18 1.83 -23.54
CA VAL A 218 26.38 0.42 -23.19
C VAL A 218 25.04 -0.27 -22.96
N THR A 219 24.96 -1.54 -23.38
CA THR A 219 23.96 -2.49 -22.89
C THR A 219 24.64 -3.45 -21.93
N VAL A 220 24.08 -3.57 -20.72
CA VAL A 220 24.52 -4.50 -19.69
C VAL A 220 23.38 -5.46 -19.41
N ARG A 221 23.62 -6.75 -19.62
CA ARG A 221 22.73 -7.83 -19.22
C ARG A 221 23.39 -8.64 -18.12
N ALA A 222 22.68 -8.86 -17.03
CA ALA A 222 23.14 -9.73 -15.95
C ALA A 222 22.14 -10.86 -15.69
N GLU A 223 22.66 -12.06 -15.50
CA GLU A 223 21.89 -13.24 -15.14
C GLU A 223 22.44 -13.83 -13.85
N LYS A 224 21.54 -14.35 -13.00
CA LYS A 224 21.90 -14.97 -11.72
C LYS A 224 21.60 -16.48 -11.79
N PRO A 225 22.56 -17.32 -12.20
CA PRO A 225 22.33 -18.76 -12.34
C PRO A 225 21.83 -19.38 -11.03
N ARG A 226 20.89 -20.32 -11.14
CA ARG A 226 20.36 -21.10 -9.99
C ARG A 226 19.65 -20.28 -8.90
N ALA A 227 19.30 -19.03 -9.16
CA ALA A 227 18.51 -18.24 -8.21
C ALA A 227 17.06 -18.74 -8.05
N LEU A 228 16.55 -19.50 -9.02
CA LEU A 228 15.19 -20.04 -9.03
C LEU A 228 15.23 -21.55 -9.30
N THR A 229 14.50 -22.34 -8.52
CA THR A 229 14.55 -23.82 -8.56
C THR A 229 14.17 -24.43 -9.91
N PHE A 230 13.26 -23.77 -10.65
CA PHE A 230 12.70 -24.29 -11.90
C PHE A 230 13.07 -23.47 -13.14
N ALA A 231 14.06 -22.57 -13.02
CA ALA A 231 14.56 -21.77 -14.14
C ALA A 231 16.09 -21.78 -14.19
N ALA A 232 16.67 -21.68 -15.39
CA ALA A 232 18.13 -21.66 -15.55
C ALA A 232 18.76 -20.44 -14.86
N ALA A 233 18.19 -19.25 -15.09
CA ALA A 233 18.54 -18.01 -14.40
C ALA A 233 17.44 -16.94 -14.62
N PRO A 234 17.10 -16.11 -13.61
CA PRO A 234 16.54 -14.79 -13.85
C PRO A 234 17.62 -13.82 -14.36
N GLY A 235 17.22 -12.80 -15.12
CA GLY A 235 18.14 -11.79 -15.63
C GLY A 235 17.47 -10.45 -15.93
N VAL A 236 18.29 -9.41 -15.98
CA VAL A 236 17.89 -8.03 -16.29
C VAL A 236 18.85 -7.48 -17.35
N GLU A 237 18.32 -6.73 -18.32
CA GLU A 237 19.10 -6.03 -19.33
C GLU A 237 18.74 -4.54 -19.35
N VAL A 238 19.75 -3.67 -19.36
CA VAL A 238 19.57 -2.23 -19.50
C VAL A 238 20.50 -1.66 -20.56
N THR A 239 20.00 -0.70 -21.33
CA THR A 239 20.81 0.12 -22.23
C THR A 239 20.82 1.55 -21.71
N ARG A 240 22.01 2.11 -21.48
CA ARG A 240 22.19 3.47 -20.94
C ARG A 240 23.22 4.25 -21.75
N ASN A 241 22.95 5.54 -21.90
CA ASN A 241 23.87 6.50 -22.51
C ASN A 241 24.49 7.40 -21.43
N ARG A 242 25.54 8.13 -21.82
CA ARG A 242 26.24 9.05 -20.93
C ARG A 242 25.37 10.16 -20.36
N SER A 243 24.42 10.69 -21.14
CA SER A 243 23.54 11.75 -20.65
C SER A 243 22.58 11.28 -19.55
N PHE A 244 22.18 10.00 -19.51
CA PHE A 244 21.35 9.46 -18.43
C PHE A 244 21.99 9.61 -17.04
N PHE A 245 23.33 9.54 -16.95
CA PHE A 245 24.04 9.67 -15.68
C PHE A 245 24.56 11.08 -15.39
N LEU A 246 24.57 11.97 -16.39
CA LEU A 246 25.00 13.37 -16.25
C LEU A 246 23.84 14.34 -16.03
N GLY A 247 22.58 13.90 -16.18
CA GLY A 247 21.42 14.67 -15.74
C GLY A 247 21.41 14.75 -14.21
N GLU A 248 21.60 15.95 -13.67
CA GLU A 248 21.37 16.24 -12.26
C GLU A 248 19.97 15.76 -11.86
N GLY A 249 19.88 15.07 -10.73
CA GLY A 249 18.66 14.41 -10.27
C GLY A 249 17.46 15.32 -10.34
N GLU A 250 16.45 14.90 -11.09
CA GLU A 250 15.12 15.49 -11.02
C GLU A 250 14.75 15.59 -9.53
N LYS A 251 14.54 16.83 -9.06
CA LYS A 251 13.94 17.07 -7.74
C LYS A 251 12.61 16.35 -7.77
N ALA A 252 12.55 15.20 -7.09
CA ALA A 252 11.35 14.39 -7.00
C ALA A 252 10.20 15.30 -6.53
N ASP A 253 9.20 15.44 -7.38
CA ASP A 253 7.99 16.17 -7.07
C ASP A 253 7.20 15.31 -6.07
N TRP A 254 7.36 15.60 -4.78
CA TRP A 254 6.70 14.87 -3.71
C TRP A 254 5.19 15.16 -3.64
N ALA A 255 4.69 16.05 -4.51
CA ALA A 255 3.33 16.59 -4.46
C ALA A 255 2.30 15.73 -5.24
N SER A 256 2.11 14.47 -4.84
CA SER A 256 0.87 13.70 -5.11
C SER A 256 0.99 12.25 -4.63
N GLN A 257 1.15 11.99 -3.33
CA GLN A 257 1.41 10.61 -2.91
C GLN A 257 0.58 10.18 -1.69
N GLN A 258 -0.33 9.23 -1.93
CA GLN A 258 -1.25 8.64 -0.95
C GLN A 258 -0.58 7.57 -0.07
N GLY A 259 0.75 7.45 -0.04
CA GLY A 259 1.47 6.34 0.61
C GLY A 259 2.18 6.68 1.92
N ILE A 260 1.80 7.78 2.60
CA ILE A 260 2.43 8.18 3.86
C ILE A 260 1.60 7.66 5.04
N TYR A 261 2.24 6.89 5.92
CA TYR A 261 1.60 6.27 7.08
C TYR A 261 2.37 6.58 8.36
N LEU A 262 1.66 7.05 9.38
CA LEU A 262 2.20 7.34 10.70
C LEU A 262 1.60 6.37 11.72
N ALA A 263 2.44 5.78 12.56
CA ALA A 263 1.98 5.14 13.79
C ALA A 263 1.79 6.22 14.86
N ILE A 264 0.76 6.04 15.66
CA ILE A 264 0.41 6.91 16.78
C ILE A 264 0.25 6.01 18.00
N GLY A 265 0.86 6.37 19.13
CA GLY A 265 0.56 5.68 20.37
C GLY A 265 0.95 6.43 21.63
N GLY A 266 0.43 5.99 22.77
CA GLY A 266 0.71 6.62 24.06
C GLY A 266 0.13 5.82 25.22
N ASN A 267 0.75 5.92 26.40
CA ASN A 267 0.34 5.17 27.59
C ASN A 267 0.28 5.99 28.89
N VAL A 268 0.62 7.28 28.86
CA VAL A 268 0.63 8.16 30.05
C VAL A 268 -0.48 9.21 29.98
N GLY A 269 -1.11 9.50 31.12
CA GLY A 269 -2.13 10.53 31.25
C GLY A 269 -3.44 10.16 30.56
N ASP A 270 -4.14 11.15 30.04
CA ASP A 270 -5.33 10.93 29.22
C ASP A 270 -4.91 10.53 27.80
N ARG A 271 -4.76 9.21 27.60
CA ARG A 271 -4.25 8.60 26.36
C ARG A 271 -5.07 9.02 25.13
N TRP A 272 -6.40 9.10 25.27
CA TRP A 272 -7.28 9.51 24.18
C TRP A 272 -7.11 11.00 23.86
N LYS A 273 -7.15 11.86 24.89
CA LYS A 273 -6.97 13.31 24.71
C LYS A 273 -5.63 13.62 24.03
N ASN A 274 -4.54 12.97 24.45
CA ASN A 274 -3.23 13.16 23.83
C ASN A 274 -3.22 12.79 22.34
N ILE A 275 -3.85 11.67 21.97
CA ILE A 275 -3.99 11.26 20.57
C ILE A 275 -4.82 12.27 19.78
N ASN A 276 -5.94 12.73 20.33
CA ASN A 276 -6.81 13.70 19.65
C ASN A 276 -6.12 15.07 19.47
N ASP A 277 -5.40 15.53 20.49
CA ASP A 277 -4.60 16.77 20.45
C ASP A 277 -3.48 16.65 19.40
N ALA A 278 -2.81 15.48 19.32
CA ALA A 278 -1.80 15.22 18.29
C ALA A 278 -2.37 15.26 16.87
N MET A 279 -3.58 14.74 16.63
CA MET A 279 -4.23 14.81 15.31
C MET A 279 -4.58 16.24 14.92
N THR A 280 -4.99 17.05 15.90
CA THR A 280 -5.24 18.48 15.71
C THR A 280 -3.96 19.21 15.33
N GLU A 281 -2.85 18.89 16.00
CA GLU A 281 -1.56 19.51 15.70
C GLU A 281 -0.92 19.09 14.38
N LEU A 282 -1.09 17.84 13.95
CA LEU A 282 -0.70 17.43 12.61
C LEU A 282 -1.39 18.30 11.55
N SER A 283 -2.71 18.49 11.70
CA SER A 283 -3.51 19.29 10.78
C SER A 283 -3.05 20.76 10.77
N ARG A 284 -2.77 21.34 11.95
CA ARG A 284 -2.26 22.72 12.08
C ARG A 284 -0.90 22.91 11.41
N ARG A 285 -0.06 21.87 11.39
CA ARG A 285 1.32 21.91 10.84
C ARG A 285 1.40 21.43 9.38
N GLY A 286 0.28 21.40 8.66
CA GLY A 286 0.26 21.08 7.22
C GLY A 286 0.35 19.59 6.91
N VAL A 287 -0.02 18.73 7.86
CA VAL A 287 -0.15 17.28 7.68
C VAL A 287 -1.63 16.90 7.80
N LYS A 288 -2.29 16.68 6.66
CA LYS A 288 -3.71 16.36 6.62
C LYS A 288 -3.90 14.86 6.88
N VAL A 289 -4.71 14.51 7.88
CA VAL A 289 -5.11 13.12 8.13
C VAL A 289 -6.21 12.73 7.13
N LEU A 290 -5.97 11.67 6.34
CA LEU A 290 -6.92 11.19 5.35
C LEU A 290 -7.84 10.10 5.91
N ARG A 291 -7.30 9.18 6.70
CA ARG A 291 -8.05 8.12 7.40
C ARG A 291 -7.25 7.61 8.58
N THR A 292 -7.93 6.93 9.49
CA THR A 292 -7.33 6.31 10.67
C THR A 292 -7.77 4.86 10.80
N SER A 293 -6.95 4.03 11.43
CA SER A 293 -7.38 2.72 11.91
C SER A 293 -8.33 2.87 13.10
N SER A 294 -8.81 1.74 13.61
CA SER A 294 -9.30 1.63 14.98
C SER A 294 -8.15 1.94 15.96
N LEU A 295 -8.48 2.38 17.18
CA LEU A 295 -7.50 2.42 18.27
C LEU A 295 -7.47 1.06 18.94
N TYR A 296 -6.28 0.59 19.26
CA TYR A 296 -6.04 -0.69 19.89
C TYR A 296 -5.33 -0.50 21.22
N GLU A 297 -5.86 -1.10 22.26
CA GLU A 297 -5.15 -1.25 23.53
C GLU A 297 -4.25 -2.48 23.47
N SER A 298 -2.96 -2.32 23.79
CA SER A 298 -1.98 -3.41 23.81
C SER A 298 -1.11 -3.38 25.07
N GLU A 299 -0.59 -4.54 25.44
CA GLU A 299 0.42 -4.64 26.49
C GLU A 299 1.74 -4.00 26.04
N PRO A 300 2.56 -3.50 26.98
CA PRO A 300 3.89 -2.99 26.66
C PRO A 300 4.84 -4.10 26.17
N MET A 301 5.53 -3.87 25.04
CA MET A 301 6.39 -4.88 24.41
C MET A 301 7.77 -5.07 25.06
N TYR A 302 8.45 -3.98 25.47
CA TYR A 302 9.85 -4.04 25.92
C TYR A 302 10.00 -3.81 27.43
N VAL A 303 9.45 -2.70 27.92
CA VAL A 303 9.40 -2.40 29.36
C VAL A 303 8.01 -2.83 29.83
N THR A 304 7.90 -3.97 30.51
CA THR A 304 6.59 -4.55 30.86
C THR A 304 5.96 -3.93 32.11
N ASP A 305 6.76 -3.31 32.98
CA ASP A 305 6.27 -2.57 34.16
C ASP A 305 5.86 -1.14 33.78
N GLN A 306 4.81 -1.01 32.96
CA GLN A 306 4.22 0.27 32.60
C GLN A 306 2.74 0.12 32.16
N PRO A 307 1.97 1.21 32.08
CA PRO A 307 0.57 1.14 31.63
C PRO A 307 0.44 0.68 30.18
N LYS A 308 -0.72 0.11 29.84
CA LYS A 308 -1.09 -0.31 28.47
C LYS A 308 -1.07 0.86 27.49
N PHE A 309 -0.63 0.58 26.28
CA PHE A 309 -0.60 1.57 25.19
C PHE A 309 -1.94 1.60 24.46
N LEU A 310 -2.38 2.79 24.06
CA LEU A 310 -3.28 2.94 22.92
C LEU A 310 -2.44 3.14 21.67
N ASN A 311 -2.72 2.38 20.62
CA ASN A 311 -2.01 2.42 19.34
C ASN A 311 -2.99 2.56 18.18
N GLY A 312 -2.57 3.26 17.14
CA GLY A 312 -3.29 3.36 15.88
C GLY A 312 -2.36 3.75 14.75
N VAL A 313 -2.87 3.69 13.52
CA VAL A 313 -2.17 4.16 12.32
C VAL A 313 -3.05 5.16 11.61
N CYS A 314 -2.47 6.25 11.13
CA CYS A 314 -3.15 7.17 10.24
C CYS A 314 -2.43 7.26 8.89
N GLN A 315 -3.23 7.35 7.83
CA GLN A 315 -2.74 7.72 6.51
C GLN A 315 -2.81 9.24 6.41
N VAL A 316 -1.74 9.86 5.93
CA VAL A 316 -1.63 11.32 5.87
C VAL A 316 -1.24 11.81 4.48
N GLU A 317 -1.58 13.06 4.21
CA GLU A 317 -1.17 13.81 3.04
C GLU A 317 -0.39 15.05 3.50
N THR A 318 0.80 15.24 2.93
CA THR A 318 1.62 16.43 3.20
C THR A 318 2.53 16.74 2.02
N LYS A 319 2.96 18.00 1.93
CA LYS A 319 3.98 18.48 0.97
C LYS A 319 5.39 18.47 1.56
N LEU A 320 5.53 18.17 2.86
CA LEU A 320 6.80 18.19 3.57
C LEU A 320 7.66 16.98 3.18
N PRO A 321 8.95 17.15 2.85
CA PRO A 321 9.84 16.02 2.64
C PRO A 321 10.03 15.20 3.94
N PRO A 322 10.50 13.94 3.85
CA PRO A 322 10.55 13.03 5.00
C PRO A 322 11.26 13.57 6.25
N ASN A 323 12.37 14.32 6.07
CA ASN A 323 13.13 14.91 7.17
C ASN A 323 12.39 16.09 7.84
N GLU A 324 11.64 16.87 7.06
CA GLU A 324 10.80 17.96 7.60
C GLU A 324 9.58 17.38 8.31
N LEU A 325 8.96 16.34 7.75
CA LEU A 325 7.88 15.61 8.41
C LEU A 325 8.35 15.02 9.76
N LEU A 326 9.55 14.44 9.82
CA LEU A 326 10.12 13.95 11.08
C LEU A 326 10.27 15.09 12.09
N THR A 327 10.73 16.25 11.66
CA THR A 327 10.90 17.43 12.52
C THR A 327 9.55 17.90 13.08
N VAL A 328 8.52 17.96 12.23
CA VAL A 328 7.15 18.31 12.64
C VAL A 328 6.63 17.29 13.66
N VAL A 329 6.76 16.01 13.36
CA VAL A 329 6.31 14.92 14.24
C VAL A 329 6.98 15.00 15.62
N LYS A 330 8.31 15.20 15.68
CA LYS A 330 9.02 15.34 16.97
C LYS A 330 8.63 16.61 17.72
N SER A 331 8.42 17.73 17.04
CA SER A 331 7.95 18.95 17.70
C SER A 331 6.56 18.81 18.34
N ILE A 332 5.66 18.00 17.75
CA ILE A 332 4.34 17.72 18.35
C ILE A 332 4.49 16.89 19.63
N GLU A 333 5.38 15.90 19.62
CA GLU A 333 5.67 15.09 20.81
C GLU A 333 6.20 15.95 21.96
N ASP A 334 7.14 16.85 21.66
CA ASP A 334 7.72 17.77 22.65
C ASP A 334 6.65 18.71 23.23
N ASP A 335 5.80 19.30 22.38
CA ASP A 335 4.73 20.21 22.78
C ASP A 335 3.64 19.52 23.65
N LEU A 336 3.42 18.22 23.44
CA LEU A 336 2.51 17.39 24.24
C LEU A 336 3.21 16.74 25.46
N GLY A 337 4.43 17.17 25.78
CA GLY A 337 5.11 16.84 27.03
C GLY A 337 5.90 15.54 27.01
N ARG A 338 6.35 15.06 25.84
CA ARG A 338 7.27 13.92 25.77
C ARG A 338 8.63 14.30 26.33
N ILE A 339 9.02 13.68 27.44
CA ILE A 339 10.38 13.77 27.99
C ILE A 339 11.03 12.39 27.86
N LYS A 340 12.06 12.27 27.01
CA LYS A 340 12.74 10.99 26.77
C LYS A 340 13.69 10.67 27.94
N THR A 341 13.16 10.02 28.98
CA THR A 341 13.94 9.57 30.15
C THR A 341 14.51 8.16 29.97
N ILE A 342 13.73 7.24 29.39
CA ILE A 342 14.10 5.83 29.17
C ILE A 342 13.72 5.43 27.74
N GLU A 343 14.59 4.68 27.06
CA GLU A 343 14.28 4.12 25.75
C GLU A 343 13.10 3.12 25.85
N ASN A 344 12.10 3.26 24.98
CA ASN A 344 10.83 2.52 25.02
C ASN A 344 10.00 2.66 26.31
N GLY A 345 10.32 3.66 27.15
CA GLY A 345 9.61 3.93 28.40
C GLY A 345 8.24 4.64 28.22
N PRO A 346 7.56 4.93 29.34
CA PRO A 346 6.22 5.52 29.35
C PRO A 346 6.23 6.92 28.74
N ARG A 347 5.23 7.22 27.90
CA ARG A 347 5.12 8.48 27.16
C ARG A 347 3.67 8.93 26.92
N PRO A 348 3.40 10.24 26.96
CA PRO A 348 2.07 10.78 26.65
C PRO A 348 1.65 10.50 25.20
N ILE A 349 2.58 10.64 24.25
CA ILE A 349 2.39 10.45 22.82
C ILE A 349 3.71 10.04 22.13
N ASP A 350 3.58 9.28 21.05
CA ASP A 350 4.63 8.77 20.17
C ASP A 350 4.08 8.78 18.75
N LEU A 351 4.81 9.41 17.84
CA LEU A 351 4.45 9.53 16.44
C LEU A 351 5.65 9.06 15.62
N ASP A 352 5.45 7.99 14.87
CA ASP A 352 6.51 7.37 14.07
C ASP A 352 6.12 7.31 12.59
N ILE A 353 7.03 7.74 11.71
CA ILE A 353 6.85 7.60 10.26
C ILE A 353 7.09 6.14 9.89
N LEU A 354 6.04 5.41 9.55
CA LEU A 354 6.13 4.00 9.15
C LEU A 354 6.60 3.88 7.71
N LEU A 355 5.93 4.61 6.82
CA LEU A 355 6.12 4.56 5.37
C LEU A 355 6.01 5.97 4.81
N TYR A 356 6.79 6.20 3.76
CA TYR A 356 6.74 7.40 2.96
C TYR A 356 6.77 6.95 1.51
N ASN A 357 5.61 6.53 1.00
CA ASN A 357 5.45 5.96 -0.33
C ASN A 357 6.37 4.73 -0.48
N ASP A 358 7.03 4.59 -1.63
CA ASP A 358 7.99 3.50 -1.87
C ASP A 358 9.43 3.89 -1.47
N ALA A 359 9.60 4.99 -0.72
CA ALA A 359 10.93 5.47 -0.36
C ALA A 359 11.64 4.48 0.58
N ILE A 360 12.92 4.24 0.27
CA ILE A 360 13.83 3.50 1.15
C ILE A 360 14.91 4.48 1.58
N ILE A 361 14.81 4.95 2.82
CA ILE A 361 15.71 5.94 3.41
C ILE A 361 16.41 5.30 4.59
N THR A 362 17.72 5.46 4.70
CA THR A 362 18.49 5.04 5.86
C THR A 362 19.56 6.09 6.11
N THR A 363 19.32 6.89 7.15
CA THR A 363 20.20 7.96 7.62
C THR A 363 20.40 7.81 9.12
N GLU A 364 21.31 8.57 9.73
CA GLU A 364 21.52 8.57 11.17
C GLU A 364 20.25 8.94 11.97
N LYS A 365 19.36 9.77 11.38
CA LYS A 365 18.17 10.31 12.05
C LYS A 365 16.85 9.68 11.62
N LEU A 366 16.79 9.08 10.43
CA LEU A 366 15.55 8.61 9.82
C LEU A 366 15.76 7.32 9.04
N THR A 367 14.91 6.33 9.32
CA THR A 367 14.84 5.05 8.60
C THR A 367 13.42 4.82 8.11
N ILE A 368 13.24 4.70 6.79
CA ILE A 368 11.97 4.39 6.13
C ILE A 368 12.19 3.21 5.16
N PRO A 369 11.32 2.18 5.13
CA PRO A 369 10.28 1.87 6.12
C PRO A 369 10.82 1.78 7.55
N HIS A 370 9.98 2.06 8.55
CA HIS A 370 10.41 2.06 9.95
C HIS A 370 11.04 0.72 10.36
N ALA A 371 12.24 0.75 10.94
CA ALA A 371 13.09 -0.42 11.16
C ALA A 371 12.39 -1.57 11.89
N SER A 372 11.63 -1.24 12.94
CA SER A 372 10.92 -2.21 13.78
C SER A 372 9.44 -2.42 13.41
N MET A 373 8.96 -1.92 12.27
CA MET A 373 7.52 -2.06 11.99
C MET A 373 7.08 -3.52 11.80
N LEU A 374 7.95 -4.36 11.25
CA LEU A 374 7.64 -5.75 10.93
C LEU A 374 7.60 -6.68 12.15
N GLU A 375 8.18 -6.26 13.29
CA GLU A 375 8.14 -7.02 14.56
C GLU A 375 6.96 -6.63 15.47
N ARG A 376 6.19 -5.58 15.11
CA ARG A 376 5.18 -4.96 15.97
C ARG A 376 3.75 -5.25 15.50
N ARG A 377 3.06 -6.17 16.17
CA ARG A 377 1.64 -6.46 15.89
C ARG A 377 0.76 -5.22 16.04
N PHE A 378 1.01 -4.42 17.09
CA PHE A 378 0.28 -3.17 17.34
C PHE A 378 0.52 -2.07 16.29
N VAL A 379 1.43 -2.28 15.34
CA VAL A 379 1.61 -1.44 14.14
C VAL A 379 0.99 -2.10 12.91
N LEU A 380 1.23 -3.40 12.70
CA LEU A 380 0.76 -4.09 11.50
C LEU A 380 -0.76 -4.34 11.49
N GLU A 381 -1.37 -4.65 12.64
CA GLU A 381 -2.82 -4.85 12.76
C GLU A 381 -3.62 -3.58 12.36
N PRO A 382 -3.33 -2.38 12.90
CA PRO A 382 -3.97 -1.15 12.43
C PRO A 382 -3.59 -0.74 10.99
N LEU A 383 -2.35 -0.99 10.56
CA LEU A 383 -1.93 -0.68 9.17
C LEU A 383 -2.72 -1.51 8.15
N THR A 384 -2.86 -2.80 8.39
CA THR A 384 -3.59 -3.73 7.50
C THR A 384 -5.10 -3.48 7.52
N GLU A 385 -5.66 -2.87 8.56
CA GLU A 385 -7.05 -2.44 8.60
C GLU A 385 -7.35 -1.36 7.55
N ILE A 386 -6.47 -0.35 7.42
CA ILE A 386 -6.69 0.78 6.51
C ILE A 386 -6.05 0.61 5.13
N ALA A 387 -5.09 -0.29 5.00
CA ALA A 387 -4.31 -0.53 3.80
C ALA A 387 -4.01 -2.04 3.59
N PRO A 388 -5.04 -2.90 3.40
CA PRO A 388 -4.89 -4.36 3.36
C PRO A 388 -4.09 -4.87 2.16
N SER A 389 -4.08 -4.13 1.04
CA SER A 389 -3.35 -4.47 -0.18
C SER A 389 -1.92 -3.91 -0.23
N LEU A 390 -1.51 -3.15 0.79
CA LEU A 390 -0.22 -2.49 0.83
C LEU A 390 0.91 -3.50 0.96
N ARG A 391 2.01 -3.25 0.24
CA ARG A 391 3.21 -4.09 0.22
C ARG A 391 4.37 -3.36 0.86
N HIS A 392 5.23 -4.11 1.54
CA HIS A 392 6.42 -3.54 2.16
C HIS A 392 7.47 -3.18 1.09
N PRO A 393 7.97 -1.94 1.01
CA PRO A 393 8.87 -1.48 -0.07
C PRO A 393 10.16 -2.31 -0.23
N ARG A 394 10.71 -2.89 0.84
CA ARG A 394 11.94 -3.71 0.75
C ARG A 394 11.70 -5.18 0.41
N THR A 395 10.61 -5.78 0.90
CA THR A 395 10.38 -7.23 0.76
C THR A 395 9.39 -7.55 -0.35
N ASN A 396 8.63 -6.55 -0.79
CA ASN A 396 7.53 -6.65 -1.75
C ASN A 396 6.43 -7.65 -1.36
N LEU A 397 6.40 -8.09 -0.10
CA LEU A 397 5.35 -8.92 0.47
C LEU A 397 4.21 -8.05 1.01
N PRO A 398 2.95 -8.50 0.94
CA PRO A 398 1.84 -7.84 1.61
C PRO A 398 2.08 -7.72 3.12
N PHE A 399 1.68 -6.61 3.73
CA PHE A 399 1.77 -6.45 5.19
C PHE A 399 0.95 -7.51 5.96
N SER A 400 -0.13 -8.01 5.38
CA SER A 400 -0.90 -9.13 5.93
C SER A 400 -0.09 -10.42 6.05
N SER A 401 0.85 -10.68 5.14
CA SER A 401 1.76 -11.82 5.24
C SER A 401 2.71 -11.69 6.42
N HIS A 402 3.25 -10.49 6.65
CA HIS A 402 4.09 -10.22 7.83
C HIS A 402 3.29 -10.35 9.14
N LEU A 403 2.07 -9.80 9.18
CA LEU A 403 1.18 -9.90 10.34
C LEU A 403 0.86 -11.36 10.70
N SER A 404 0.68 -12.24 9.71
CA SER A 404 0.33 -13.64 9.93
C SER A 404 1.42 -14.49 10.61
N ILE A 405 2.67 -14.02 10.59
CA ILE A 405 3.82 -14.73 11.16
C ILE A 405 4.08 -14.27 12.62
N LEU A 406 3.57 -13.11 13.01
CA LEU A 406 3.70 -12.61 14.37
C LEU A 406 2.82 -13.41 15.34
N PRO A 407 3.25 -13.58 16.60
CA PRO A 407 2.42 -14.23 17.62
C PRO A 407 1.08 -13.50 17.77
N GLU A 408 0.04 -14.25 18.11
CA GLU A 408 -1.21 -13.65 18.53
C GLU A 408 -0.97 -12.94 19.87
N ASP A 409 -1.37 -11.68 19.93
CA ASP A 409 -1.33 -10.87 21.13
C ASP A 409 -2.74 -10.35 21.41
N HIS A 410 -3.11 -10.26 22.69
CA HIS A 410 -4.42 -9.81 23.11
C HIS A 410 -4.52 -8.28 22.95
N MET A 411 -4.88 -7.84 21.76
CA MET A 411 -5.26 -6.46 21.48
C MET A 411 -6.77 -6.30 21.50
N SER A 412 -7.28 -5.27 22.18
CA SER A 412 -8.70 -4.92 22.18
C SER A 412 -8.93 -3.57 21.53
N CYS A 413 -9.96 -3.44 20.69
CA CYS A 413 -10.36 -2.14 20.16
C CYS A 413 -10.78 -1.21 21.29
N TYR A 414 -10.28 0.02 21.26
CA TYR A 414 -10.66 1.10 22.15
C TYR A 414 -11.54 2.08 21.38
N THR A 415 -12.66 2.48 21.98
CA THR A 415 -13.54 3.52 21.46
C THR A 415 -13.69 4.60 22.52
N PRO A 416 -13.50 5.89 22.19
CA PRO A 416 -13.66 6.97 23.15
C PRO A 416 -15.03 6.94 23.83
N TYR A 417 -15.04 7.17 25.14
CA TYR A 417 -16.24 7.17 26.00
C TYR A 417 -17.01 5.85 26.12
N LEU A 418 -16.55 4.76 25.49
CA LEU A 418 -17.08 3.41 25.71
C LEU A 418 -16.24 2.66 26.75
N PRO A 419 -16.75 2.42 27.97
CA PRO A 419 -16.06 1.55 28.91
C PRO A 419 -16.21 0.08 28.48
N ALA A 420 -15.15 -0.71 28.68
CA ALA A 420 -15.23 -2.18 28.64
C ALA A 420 -15.57 -2.73 30.04
N PRO A 421 -16.39 -3.80 30.19
CA PRO A 421 -17.15 -4.57 29.18
C PRO A 421 -18.48 -3.90 28.78
N THR A 422 -19.39 -4.62 28.09
CA THR A 422 -20.66 -4.08 27.53
C THR A 422 -21.41 -3.19 28.52
N CYS A 423 -21.80 -1.99 28.07
CA CYS A 423 -22.35 -0.96 28.94
C CYS A 423 -23.79 -0.58 28.62
N ILE A 424 -24.47 0.06 29.58
CA ILE A 424 -25.85 0.52 29.43
C ILE A 424 -25.88 1.99 29.01
N MET A 425 -26.59 2.25 27.91
CA MET A 425 -26.99 3.59 27.48
C MET A 425 -28.44 3.84 27.87
N ALA A 426 -28.67 4.81 28.75
CA ALA A 426 -30.01 5.11 29.28
C ALA A 426 -30.74 6.11 28.39
N VAL A 427 -31.97 5.77 28.00
CA VAL A 427 -32.82 6.66 27.19
C VAL A 427 -33.42 7.75 28.06
N LEU A 428 -33.21 9.01 27.68
CA LEU A 428 -33.79 10.19 28.32
C LEU A 428 -34.52 11.05 27.27
N ASN A 429 -35.79 10.76 27.04
CA ASN A 429 -36.60 11.51 26.08
C ASN A 429 -37.07 12.84 26.68
N LEU A 430 -36.93 13.92 25.91
CA LEU A 430 -37.34 15.29 26.26
C LEU A 430 -38.54 15.77 25.44
N THR A 431 -39.26 14.84 24.82
CA THR A 431 -40.46 15.12 24.00
C THR A 431 -41.73 15.17 24.84
N PRO A 432 -42.74 15.95 24.43
CA PRO A 432 -44.05 15.93 25.06
C PRO A 432 -44.73 14.55 25.00
N ASP A 433 -44.69 13.84 23.88
CA ASP A 433 -45.44 12.56 23.77
C ASP A 433 -44.91 11.44 24.68
N SER A 434 -43.72 11.61 25.27
CA SER A 434 -43.19 10.79 26.37
C SER A 434 -44.04 10.88 27.65
N PHE A 435 -44.95 11.85 27.76
CA PHE A 435 -45.95 11.98 28.82
C PHE A 435 -46.90 10.76 28.91
N SER A 436 -46.91 9.88 27.90
CA SER A 436 -47.67 8.61 27.90
C SER A 436 -46.91 7.39 28.45
N ASP A 437 -45.59 7.46 28.64
CA ASP A 437 -44.74 6.36 29.16
C ASP A 437 -44.38 6.46 30.66
N GLY A 438 -45.00 7.41 31.39
CA GLY A 438 -44.99 7.45 32.86
C GLY A 438 -43.90 8.29 33.54
N GLY A 439 -43.23 9.23 32.87
CA GLY A 439 -42.18 10.07 33.47
C GLY A 439 -42.36 11.58 33.23
N VAL A 440 -42.45 12.36 34.32
CA VAL A 440 -42.46 13.83 34.31
C VAL A 440 -41.01 14.33 34.24
N HIS A 441 -40.45 14.47 33.02
CA HIS A 441 -39.14 15.07 32.82
C HIS A 441 -39.29 16.53 32.38
N THR A 442 -39.43 17.42 33.35
CA THR A 442 -39.21 18.86 33.15
C THR A 442 -37.73 19.16 33.31
N THR A 443 -37.26 20.30 32.81
CA THR A 443 -35.89 20.78 33.07
C THR A 443 -35.53 20.82 34.56
N SER A 444 -36.53 20.96 35.45
CA SER A 444 -36.36 20.91 36.90
C SER A 444 -36.13 19.50 37.49
N SER A 445 -36.53 18.42 36.82
CA SER A 445 -36.35 17.03 37.32
C SER A 445 -35.24 16.27 36.61
N ILE A 446 -34.74 16.77 35.46
CA ILE A 446 -33.76 16.07 34.61
C ILE A 446 -32.48 15.67 35.34
N VAL A 447 -31.96 16.53 36.21
CA VAL A 447 -30.73 16.26 36.98
C VAL A 447 -30.94 15.11 37.97
N ALA A 448 -32.09 15.07 38.63
CA ALA A 448 -32.43 14.00 39.57
C ALA A 448 -32.60 12.67 38.83
N THR A 449 -33.30 12.67 37.69
CA THR A 449 -33.45 11.50 36.83
C THR A 449 -32.10 10.99 36.32
N ALA A 450 -31.24 11.88 35.81
CA ALA A 450 -29.92 11.49 35.33
C ALA A 450 -29.08 10.85 36.44
N LYS A 451 -29.10 11.42 37.65
CA LYS A 451 -28.43 10.84 38.82
C LYS A 451 -28.97 9.46 39.18
N ASP A 452 -30.29 9.27 39.12
CA ASP A 452 -30.93 7.98 39.38
C ASP A 452 -30.53 6.92 38.33
N LEU A 453 -30.56 7.26 37.04
CA LEU A 453 -30.12 6.37 35.95
C LEU A 453 -28.64 5.99 36.08
N ILE A 454 -27.77 6.96 36.40
CA ILE A 454 -26.34 6.70 36.64
C ILE A 454 -26.17 5.76 37.84
N SER A 455 -26.87 6.02 38.94
CA SER A 455 -26.80 5.18 40.15
C SER A 455 -27.34 3.76 39.89
N SER A 456 -28.29 3.63 38.96
CA SER A 456 -28.84 2.34 38.50
C SER A 456 -27.91 1.58 37.55
N GLY A 457 -26.82 2.20 37.09
CA GLY A 457 -25.78 1.54 36.29
C GLY A 457 -25.60 2.06 34.87
N ALA A 458 -26.30 3.14 34.48
CA ALA A 458 -26.09 3.77 33.19
C ALA A 458 -24.65 4.33 33.08
N LYS A 459 -24.00 4.02 31.95
CA LYS A 459 -22.66 4.54 31.62
C LYS A 459 -22.69 5.60 30.53
N ILE A 460 -23.81 5.71 29.81
CA ILE A 460 -24.07 6.75 28.81
C ILE A 460 -25.51 7.22 29.02
N LEU A 461 -25.75 8.53 28.92
CA LEU A 461 -27.08 9.12 28.91
C LEU A 461 -27.40 9.56 27.48
N ASP A 462 -28.48 9.08 26.88
CA ASP A 462 -28.87 9.40 25.52
C ASP A 462 -30.12 10.28 25.51
N LEU A 463 -29.93 11.55 25.14
CA LEU A 463 -30.96 12.59 25.19
C LEU A 463 -31.63 12.73 23.83
N GLY A 464 -32.96 12.61 23.77
CA GLY A 464 -33.72 12.76 22.54
C GLY A 464 -34.72 13.92 22.59
N GLY A 465 -34.56 14.90 21.69
CA GLY A 465 -35.47 16.04 21.56
C GLY A 465 -36.60 15.84 20.53
N ALA A 466 -36.42 14.87 19.63
CA ALA A 466 -37.37 14.49 18.57
C ALA A 466 -37.75 13.01 18.71
N SER A 467 -39.02 12.68 18.45
CA SER A 467 -39.48 11.29 18.48
C SER A 467 -39.13 10.60 17.17
N THR A 468 -38.41 9.47 17.26
CA THR A 468 -38.09 8.61 16.11
C THR A 468 -39.09 7.44 15.96
N ARG A 469 -40.23 7.50 16.66
CA ARG A 469 -41.29 6.47 16.58
C ARG A 469 -41.98 6.51 15.20
N PRO A 470 -42.36 5.35 14.63
CA PRO A 470 -43.12 5.30 13.39
C PRO A 470 -44.38 6.18 13.45
N GLY A 471 -44.55 7.04 12.44
CA GLY A 471 -45.69 7.94 12.31
C GLY A 471 -45.72 9.16 13.27
N SER A 472 -44.67 9.38 14.07
CA SER A 472 -44.64 10.54 14.98
C SER A 472 -44.37 11.86 14.26
N ALA A 473 -45.05 12.93 14.68
CA ALA A 473 -44.83 14.28 14.19
C ALA A 473 -43.44 14.76 14.60
N GLN A 474 -42.67 15.27 13.64
CA GLN A 474 -41.32 15.75 13.90
C GLN A 474 -41.38 17.22 14.37
N PRO A 475 -40.70 17.58 15.47
CA PRO A 475 -40.63 18.97 15.91
C PRO A 475 -39.83 19.80 14.89
N SER A 476 -39.99 21.13 14.97
CA SER A 476 -39.08 22.02 14.26
C SER A 476 -37.66 21.90 14.84
N GLU A 477 -36.65 22.29 14.06
CA GLU A 477 -35.26 22.31 14.54
C GLU A 477 -35.11 23.21 15.77
N GLU A 478 -35.77 24.38 15.77
CA GLU A 478 -35.75 25.32 16.90
C GLU A 478 -36.38 24.72 18.16
N GLU A 479 -37.48 23.97 18.01
CA GLU A 479 -38.10 23.26 19.13
C GLU A 479 -37.19 22.17 19.70
N GLU A 480 -36.49 21.42 18.84
CA GLU A 480 -35.53 20.41 19.25
C GLU A 480 -34.37 21.03 20.03
N LEU A 481 -33.78 22.11 19.50
CA LEU A 481 -32.73 22.89 20.17
C LEU A 481 -33.18 23.38 21.56
N ASN A 482 -34.38 23.97 21.65
CA ASN A 482 -34.93 24.49 22.89
C ASN A 482 -35.20 23.40 23.95
N ARG A 483 -35.34 22.13 23.53
CA ARG A 483 -35.46 20.98 24.45
C ARG A 483 -34.10 20.50 24.93
N VAL A 484 -33.16 20.27 24.00
CA VAL A 484 -31.92 19.52 24.30
C VAL A 484 -30.81 20.40 24.88
N ILE A 485 -30.65 21.65 24.41
CA ILE A 485 -29.54 22.51 24.81
C ILE A 485 -29.61 22.90 26.29
N PRO A 486 -30.76 23.36 26.83
CA PRO A 486 -30.84 23.68 28.26
C PRO A 486 -30.64 22.45 29.14
N ALA A 487 -31.15 21.29 28.71
CA ALA A 487 -31.00 20.03 29.41
C ALA A 487 -29.52 19.63 29.56
N ILE A 488 -28.75 19.66 28.46
CA ILE A 488 -27.32 19.31 28.49
C ILE A 488 -26.55 20.26 29.41
N LYS A 489 -26.79 21.58 29.31
CA LYS A 489 -26.13 22.58 30.17
C LYS A 489 -26.41 22.33 31.65
N LEU A 490 -27.67 22.11 32.02
CA LEU A 490 -28.05 21.81 33.40
C LEU A 490 -27.38 20.55 33.95
N LEU A 491 -27.23 19.50 33.13
CA LEU A 491 -26.53 18.27 33.54
C LEU A 491 -25.04 18.54 33.80
N ARG A 492 -24.37 19.31 32.94
CA ARG A 492 -22.96 19.68 33.13
C ARG A 492 -22.74 20.61 34.30
N GLU A 493 -23.58 21.63 34.47
CA GLU A 493 -23.58 22.52 35.64
C GLU A 493 -23.79 21.76 36.96
N ALA A 494 -24.59 20.69 36.93
CA ALA A 494 -24.80 19.80 38.07
C ALA A 494 -23.61 18.84 38.35
N GLY A 495 -22.52 18.93 37.59
CA GLY A 495 -21.31 18.13 37.77
C GLY A 495 -21.38 16.71 37.20
N ILE A 496 -22.32 16.43 36.29
CA ILE A 496 -22.41 15.11 35.64
C ILE A 496 -21.26 14.96 34.66
N THR A 497 -20.36 14.00 34.92
CA THR A 497 -19.23 13.66 34.04
C THR A 497 -19.49 12.43 33.16
N THR A 498 -20.61 11.72 33.38
CA THR A 498 -21.03 10.60 32.54
C THR A 498 -21.19 11.07 31.08
N PRO A 499 -20.74 10.27 30.09
CA PRO A 499 -20.93 10.58 28.68
C PRO A 499 -22.39 10.90 28.32
N ILE A 500 -22.59 12.00 27.59
CA ILE A 500 -23.91 12.42 27.08
C ILE A 500 -23.93 12.22 25.57
N SER A 501 -24.83 11.35 25.12
CA SER A 501 -25.19 11.14 23.72
C SER A 501 -26.39 12.00 23.35
N ILE A 502 -26.38 12.59 22.15
CA ILE A 502 -27.51 13.33 21.58
C ILE A 502 -28.15 12.52 20.45
N ASP A 503 -29.40 12.07 20.64
CA ASP A 503 -30.22 11.38 19.64
C ASP A 503 -30.85 12.42 18.70
N THR A 504 -30.15 12.70 17.59
CA THR A 504 -30.58 13.66 16.58
C THR A 504 -30.04 13.28 15.20
N TYR A 505 -30.85 13.54 14.19
CA TYR A 505 -30.48 13.39 12.78
C TYR A 505 -30.14 14.74 12.11
N ARG A 506 -30.10 15.85 12.87
CA ARG A 506 -29.85 17.20 12.36
C ARG A 506 -28.45 17.68 12.73
N ALA A 507 -27.66 18.08 11.74
CA ALA A 507 -26.28 18.51 11.92
C ALA A 507 -26.17 19.75 12.82
N ASN A 508 -27.08 20.72 12.67
CA ASN A 508 -27.08 21.93 13.50
C ASN A 508 -27.38 21.63 14.98
N VAL A 509 -28.33 20.71 15.25
CA VAL A 509 -28.63 20.27 16.62
C VAL A 509 -27.44 19.54 17.21
N ALA A 510 -26.80 18.64 16.46
CA ALA A 510 -25.60 17.93 16.89
C ALA A 510 -24.47 18.91 17.28
N ARG A 511 -24.20 19.91 16.42
CA ARG A 511 -23.20 20.97 16.67
C ARG A 511 -23.48 21.77 17.94
N ALA A 512 -24.73 22.21 18.10
CA ALA A 512 -25.13 22.97 19.28
C ALA A 512 -25.07 22.11 20.55
N ALA A 513 -25.48 20.84 20.48
CA ALA A 513 -25.46 19.90 21.61
C ALA A 513 -24.03 19.61 22.08
N VAL A 514 -23.09 19.34 21.17
CA VAL A 514 -21.67 19.15 21.50
C VAL A 514 -21.08 20.43 22.11
N SER A 515 -21.40 21.59 21.54
CA SER A 515 -20.98 22.89 22.11
C SER A 515 -21.55 23.14 23.51
N ALA A 516 -22.71 22.59 23.82
CA ALA A 516 -23.33 22.64 25.15
C ALA A 516 -22.73 21.61 26.14
N GLY A 517 -21.95 20.64 25.64
CA GLY A 517 -21.25 19.63 26.43
C GLY A 517 -21.72 18.19 26.20
N ALA A 518 -22.39 17.87 25.09
CA ALA A 518 -22.57 16.48 24.68
C ALA A 518 -21.25 15.88 24.14
N ASP A 519 -21.05 14.58 24.30
CA ASP A 519 -19.80 13.89 23.93
C ASP A 519 -19.97 12.94 22.74
N ILE A 520 -21.18 12.47 22.46
CA ILE A 520 -21.48 11.47 21.43
C ILE A 520 -22.67 11.96 20.59
N ILE A 521 -22.61 11.78 19.28
CA ILE A 521 -23.75 12.00 18.38
C ILE A 521 -24.38 10.64 18.07
N ASN A 522 -25.69 10.51 18.24
CA ASN A 522 -26.45 9.32 17.87
C ASN A 522 -27.40 9.65 16.72
N ASP A 523 -27.00 9.27 15.51
CA ASP A 523 -27.79 9.51 14.31
C ASP A 523 -28.42 8.21 13.81
N VAL A 524 -29.70 8.04 14.12
CA VAL A 524 -30.50 6.87 13.69
C VAL A 524 -30.63 6.74 12.17
N ALA A 525 -30.40 7.82 11.41
CA ALA A 525 -30.46 7.84 9.96
C ALA A 525 -29.10 7.65 9.29
N GLY A 526 -28.01 7.72 10.05
CA GLY A 526 -26.65 7.56 9.55
C GLY A 526 -26.32 8.53 8.41
N GLY A 527 -26.62 9.82 8.56
CA GLY A 527 -26.36 10.89 7.59
C GLY A 527 -27.40 11.01 6.47
N LEU A 528 -28.40 10.13 6.38
CA LEU A 528 -29.37 10.14 5.28
C LEU A 528 -30.43 11.24 5.37
N MET A 529 -30.67 11.78 6.56
CA MET A 529 -31.66 12.86 6.78
C MET A 529 -31.05 14.26 6.77
N ASP A 530 -29.72 14.37 6.87
CA ASP A 530 -28.98 15.63 6.84
C ASP A 530 -27.58 15.39 6.26
N ALA A 531 -27.34 15.94 5.06
CA ALA A 531 -26.10 15.74 4.32
C ALA A 531 -24.87 16.35 5.01
N ASP A 532 -25.07 17.31 5.92
CA ASP A 532 -23.99 17.98 6.65
C ASP A 532 -23.61 17.26 7.97
N MET A 533 -24.25 16.12 8.27
CA MET A 533 -24.01 15.40 9.52
C MET A 533 -22.56 14.92 9.65
N PHE A 534 -22.04 14.20 8.65
CA PHE A 534 -20.69 13.63 8.74
C PHE A 534 -19.58 14.68 8.71
N SER A 535 -19.74 15.74 7.92
CA SER A 535 -18.79 16.88 7.92
C SER A 535 -18.79 17.57 9.28
N THR A 536 -19.97 17.78 9.88
CA THR A 536 -20.11 18.33 11.23
C THR A 536 -19.44 17.45 12.28
N VAL A 537 -19.64 16.13 12.23
CA VAL A 537 -18.99 15.19 13.17
C VAL A 537 -17.46 15.21 13.01
N ALA A 538 -16.96 15.26 11.77
CA ALA A 538 -15.53 15.31 11.48
C ALA A 538 -14.89 16.59 12.06
N GLU A 539 -15.55 17.75 11.92
CA GLU A 539 -15.12 19.02 12.51
C GLU A 539 -15.13 19.00 14.04
N LEU A 540 -16.18 18.44 14.65
CA LEU A 540 -16.31 18.38 16.11
C LEU A 540 -15.33 17.37 16.74
N GLY A 541 -14.90 16.36 15.98
CA GLY A 541 -13.94 15.35 16.45
C GLY A 541 -14.51 14.39 17.51
N VAL A 542 -15.84 14.32 17.66
CA VAL A 542 -16.53 13.47 18.63
C VAL A 542 -16.97 12.14 18.03
N PRO A 543 -17.24 11.09 18.86
CA PRO A 543 -17.84 9.86 18.37
C PRO A 543 -19.25 10.01 17.80
N ILE A 544 -19.57 9.15 16.82
CA ILE A 544 -20.89 9.03 16.20
C ILE A 544 -21.37 7.57 16.21
N ILE A 545 -22.65 7.38 16.54
CA ILE A 545 -23.39 6.14 16.32
C ILE A 545 -24.13 6.28 15.00
N ILE A 546 -23.74 5.48 14.02
CA ILE A 546 -24.35 5.41 12.70
C ILE A 546 -25.45 4.33 12.73
N GLY A 547 -26.70 4.78 12.78
CA GLY A 547 -27.86 3.91 12.75
C GLY A 547 -28.29 3.54 11.33
N HIS A 548 -28.73 2.29 11.17
CA HIS A 548 -29.36 1.84 9.93
C HIS A 548 -30.87 2.12 9.94
N MET A 549 -31.30 3.11 9.16
CA MET A 549 -32.70 3.38 8.82
C MET A 549 -32.86 3.60 7.32
N ARG A 550 -34.06 3.34 6.78
CA ARG A 550 -34.45 3.71 5.41
C ARG A 550 -35.64 4.65 5.43
N GLY A 551 -35.59 5.70 4.61
CA GLY A 551 -36.65 6.69 4.52
C GLY A 551 -36.71 7.57 5.76
N THR A 552 -37.91 7.83 6.26
CA THR A 552 -38.18 8.70 7.42
C THR A 552 -39.08 7.98 8.42
N PRO A 553 -39.27 8.49 9.65
CA PRO A 553 -40.25 7.94 10.58
C PRO A 553 -41.67 7.79 10.00
N ALA A 554 -42.04 8.59 8.99
CA ALA A 554 -43.32 8.49 8.29
C ALA A 554 -43.38 7.41 7.20
N THR A 555 -42.24 7.04 6.60
CA THR A 555 -42.18 6.17 5.40
C THR A 555 -41.49 4.83 5.63
N MET A 556 -40.70 4.68 6.70
CA MET A 556 -39.81 3.54 6.93
C MET A 556 -40.52 2.19 6.98
N ASP A 557 -41.75 2.14 7.49
CA ASP A 557 -42.54 0.90 7.56
C ASP A 557 -42.90 0.33 6.18
N SER A 558 -42.83 1.14 5.12
CA SER A 558 -43.03 0.68 3.73
C SER A 558 -41.75 0.17 3.06
N LEU A 559 -40.57 0.43 3.64
CA LEU A 559 -39.25 0.19 3.05
C LEU A 559 -38.54 -1.06 3.60
N THR A 560 -39.31 -2.11 3.91
CA THR A 560 -38.81 -3.30 4.60
C THR A 560 -38.33 -4.42 3.66
N LYS A 561 -38.09 -4.15 2.36
CA LYS A 561 -37.60 -5.15 1.41
C LYS A 561 -36.08 -5.05 1.27
N TYR A 562 -35.37 -6.10 1.64
CA TYR A 562 -33.90 -6.15 1.60
C TYR A 562 -33.43 -7.02 0.43
N GLU A 563 -32.22 -6.74 -0.07
CA GLU A 563 -31.64 -7.46 -1.20
C GLU A 563 -31.59 -8.97 -0.93
N ASN A 564 -31.88 -9.77 -1.97
CA ASN A 564 -31.89 -11.24 -1.89
C ASN A 564 -32.79 -11.82 -0.78
N ASN A 565 -33.71 -11.00 -0.23
CA ASN A 565 -34.49 -11.29 0.98
C ASN A 565 -33.63 -11.66 2.21
N ASP A 566 -32.36 -11.24 2.26
CA ASP A 566 -31.50 -11.43 3.44
C ASP A 566 -31.24 -10.09 4.14
N ILE A 567 -31.81 -9.97 5.34
CA ILE A 567 -31.66 -8.77 6.17
C ILE A 567 -30.20 -8.53 6.59
N ILE A 568 -29.43 -9.61 6.82
CA ILE A 568 -28.07 -9.49 7.34
C ILE A 568 -27.16 -8.89 6.27
N THR A 569 -27.15 -9.48 5.07
CA THR A 569 -26.37 -8.96 3.95
C THR A 569 -26.79 -7.53 3.58
N GLY A 570 -28.11 -7.27 3.52
CA GLY A 570 -28.61 -5.94 3.16
C GLY A 570 -28.23 -4.85 4.17
N VAL A 571 -28.41 -5.10 5.47
CA VAL A 571 -28.02 -4.15 6.53
C VAL A 571 -26.51 -3.95 6.56
N SER A 572 -25.73 -5.02 6.39
CA SER A 572 -24.27 -4.95 6.35
C SER A 572 -23.78 -4.05 5.22
N HIS A 573 -24.32 -4.24 4.01
CA HIS A 573 -23.93 -3.47 2.83
C HIS A 573 -24.23 -1.97 3.01
N GLU A 574 -25.44 -1.64 3.47
CA GLU A 574 -25.86 -0.24 3.64
C GLU A 574 -25.11 0.47 4.79
N LEU A 575 -24.80 -0.22 5.88
CA LEU A 575 -23.94 0.34 6.94
C LEU A 575 -22.50 0.56 6.45
N GLU A 576 -21.96 -0.37 5.67
CA GLU A 576 -20.61 -0.25 5.09
C GLU A 576 -20.49 0.99 4.18
N GLU A 577 -21.53 1.30 3.40
CA GLU A 577 -21.58 2.53 2.60
C GLU A 577 -21.54 3.79 3.49
N ARG A 578 -22.32 3.80 4.57
CA ARG A 578 -22.33 4.94 5.51
C ARG A 578 -21.00 5.12 6.23
N VAL A 579 -20.33 4.02 6.62
CA VAL A 579 -18.97 4.09 7.19
C VAL A 579 -17.99 4.73 6.21
N LYS A 580 -18.03 4.33 4.94
CA LYS A 580 -17.16 4.91 3.89
C LYS A 580 -17.43 6.39 3.68
N GLU A 581 -18.69 6.82 3.69
CA GLU A 581 -19.07 8.23 3.58
C GLU A 581 -18.60 9.05 4.80
N ALA A 582 -18.74 8.51 6.01
CA ALA A 582 -18.24 9.14 7.22
C ALA A 582 -16.70 9.31 7.18
N GLU A 583 -15.97 8.26 6.83
CA GLU A 583 -14.51 8.31 6.69
C GLU A 583 -14.09 9.29 5.58
N ALA A 584 -14.79 9.32 4.44
CA ALA A 584 -14.53 10.27 3.36
C ALA A 584 -14.78 11.73 3.77
N ALA A 585 -15.74 11.98 4.66
CA ALA A 585 -15.98 13.29 5.27
C ALA A 585 -14.91 13.69 6.32
N GLY A 586 -14.02 12.76 6.70
CA GLY A 586 -12.96 12.98 7.68
C GLY A 586 -13.28 12.49 9.10
N VAL A 587 -14.39 11.76 9.28
CA VAL A 587 -14.68 11.11 10.57
C VAL A 587 -13.63 10.03 10.81
N LYS A 588 -12.95 10.11 11.96
CA LYS A 588 -11.91 9.16 12.33
C LYS A 588 -12.56 7.81 12.65
N ARG A 589 -11.99 6.71 12.18
CA ARG A 589 -12.59 5.37 12.31
C ARG A 589 -12.86 4.96 13.76
N TRP A 590 -11.95 5.30 14.67
CA TRP A 590 -12.11 5.04 16.10
C TRP A 590 -13.25 5.84 16.77
N ASN A 591 -13.84 6.83 16.07
CA ASN A 591 -15.02 7.57 16.52
C ASN A 591 -16.33 6.93 16.02
N ILE A 592 -16.29 5.89 15.20
CA ILE A 592 -17.50 5.31 14.59
C ILE A 592 -18.01 4.14 15.42
N MET A 593 -19.30 4.15 15.71
CA MET A 593 -20.08 3.04 16.26
C MET A 593 -21.25 2.72 15.33
N LEU A 594 -21.75 1.48 15.35
CA LEU A 594 -22.83 1.04 14.46
C LEU A 594 -24.07 0.60 15.24
N ASP A 595 -25.26 0.91 14.72
CA ASP A 595 -26.54 0.36 15.20
C ASP A 595 -27.31 -0.26 14.02
N PRO A 596 -27.73 -1.54 14.10
CA PRO A 596 -28.48 -2.20 13.03
C PRO A 596 -29.90 -1.62 12.86
N GLY A 597 -30.33 -0.72 13.73
CA GLY A 597 -31.61 -0.04 13.71
C GLY A 597 -32.77 -0.99 13.93
N LEU A 598 -32.84 -1.66 15.10
CA LEU A 598 -33.95 -2.56 15.43
C LEU A 598 -35.30 -1.83 15.34
N GLY A 599 -36.21 -2.35 14.51
CA GLY A 599 -37.52 -1.75 14.23
C GLY A 599 -37.51 -0.55 13.29
N PHE A 600 -36.37 -0.12 12.74
CA PHE A 600 -36.29 0.95 11.74
C PHE A 600 -36.23 0.35 10.33
N ALA A 601 -37.30 0.55 9.54
CA ALA A 601 -37.50 -0.09 8.24
C ALA A 601 -37.36 -1.63 8.28
N LYS A 602 -37.84 -2.26 9.36
CA LYS A 602 -37.68 -3.70 9.61
C LYS A 602 -38.96 -4.29 10.17
N THR A 603 -39.31 -5.48 9.68
CA THR A 603 -40.41 -6.27 10.27
C THR A 603 -39.99 -6.83 11.62
N ALA A 604 -40.94 -7.39 12.39
CA ALA A 604 -40.62 -8.09 13.62
C ALA A 604 -39.68 -9.28 13.38
N ASN A 605 -39.92 -10.05 12.32
CA ASN A 605 -39.08 -11.18 11.93
C ASN A 605 -37.66 -10.72 11.56
N HIS A 606 -37.51 -9.58 10.87
CA HIS A 606 -36.19 -9.02 10.56
C HIS A 606 -35.43 -8.62 11.84
N SER A 607 -36.11 -7.99 12.80
CA SER A 607 -35.49 -7.61 14.07
C SER A 607 -35.02 -8.84 14.87
N ILE A 608 -35.81 -9.92 14.87
CA ILE A 608 -35.45 -11.20 15.49
C ILE A 608 -34.26 -11.85 14.76
N GLU A 609 -34.26 -11.83 13.43
CA GLU A 609 -33.19 -12.39 12.62
C GLU A 609 -31.85 -11.66 12.83
N ILE A 610 -31.88 -10.32 12.95
CA ILE A 610 -30.70 -9.53 13.34
C ILE A 610 -30.19 -9.96 14.71
N LEU A 611 -31.05 -10.11 15.71
CA LEU A 611 -30.63 -10.59 17.04
C LEU A 611 -30.03 -11.99 16.98
N ARG A 612 -30.62 -12.88 16.17
CA ARG A 612 -30.17 -14.27 15.98
C ARG A 612 -28.80 -14.36 15.31
N ARG A 613 -28.55 -13.51 14.31
CA ARG A 613 -27.34 -13.52 13.47
C ARG A 613 -26.46 -12.28 13.70
N LEU A 614 -26.53 -11.65 14.87
CA LEU A 614 -25.79 -10.41 15.15
C LEU A 614 -24.28 -10.60 14.99
N LYS A 615 -23.73 -11.73 15.45
CA LYS A 615 -22.30 -12.03 15.30
C LYS A 615 -21.87 -12.10 13.83
N GLU A 616 -22.72 -12.66 12.97
CA GLU A 616 -22.49 -12.71 11.53
C GLU A 616 -22.56 -11.31 10.92
N LEU A 617 -23.59 -10.52 11.26
CA LEU A 617 -23.72 -9.14 10.83
C LEU A 617 -22.48 -8.32 11.20
N LYS A 618 -22.03 -8.40 12.46
CA LYS A 618 -20.79 -7.74 12.92
C LYS A 618 -19.60 -8.16 12.06
N THR A 619 -19.43 -9.45 11.79
CA THR A 619 -18.29 -9.96 11.03
C THR A 619 -18.30 -9.46 9.57
N LEU A 620 -19.48 -9.40 8.95
CA LEU A 620 -19.65 -8.95 7.57
C LEU A 620 -19.48 -7.43 7.41
N THR A 621 -19.80 -6.64 8.42
CA THR A 621 -19.68 -5.17 8.39
C THR A 621 -18.35 -4.72 8.97
N ALA A 622 -17.57 -3.96 8.21
CA ALA A 622 -16.29 -3.38 8.63
C ALA A 622 -15.29 -4.40 9.23
N GLY A 623 -15.40 -5.68 8.86
CA GLY A 623 -14.58 -6.78 9.37
C GLY A 623 -14.75 -7.07 10.87
N GLY A 624 -15.86 -6.65 11.49
CA GLY A 624 -16.13 -6.89 12.91
C GLY A 624 -15.32 -6.05 13.90
N LYS A 625 -14.63 -5.00 13.41
CA LYS A 625 -13.72 -4.18 14.23
C LYS A 625 -14.38 -2.97 14.89
N LEU A 626 -15.55 -2.53 14.39
CA LEU A 626 -16.30 -1.41 14.94
C LEU A 626 -17.23 -1.86 16.09
N PRO A 627 -17.43 -1.03 17.13
CA PRO A 627 -18.35 -1.29 18.23
C PRO A 627 -19.82 -1.15 17.81
N TRP A 628 -20.70 -1.91 18.47
CA TRP A 628 -22.12 -1.99 18.16
C TRP A 628 -23.00 -1.54 19.32
N VAL A 629 -23.95 -0.65 19.01
CA VAL A 629 -24.98 -0.13 19.90
C VAL A 629 -26.33 -0.72 19.48
N LEU A 630 -27.05 -1.34 20.41
CA LEU A 630 -28.36 -1.95 20.11
C LEU A 630 -29.45 -1.43 21.04
N GLY A 631 -30.54 -0.94 20.46
CA GLY A 631 -31.72 -0.48 21.20
C GLY A 631 -32.94 -1.40 21.08
N PRO A 632 -33.03 -2.54 21.80
CA PRO A 632 -34.20 -3.42 21.76
C PRO A 632 -35.36 -2.93 22.65
N SER A 633 -35.12 -1.99 23.56
CA SER A 633 -36.03 -1.66 24.65
C SER A 633 -37.38 -1.13 24.20
N ARG A 634 -38.45 -1.76 24.72
CA ARG A 634 -39.88 -1.42 24.48
C ARG A 634 -40.32 -1.44 23.00
N LYS A 635 -39.50 -1.95 22.08
CA LYS A 635 -39.76 -1.96 20.63
C LYS A 635 -40.98 -2.81 20.26
N GLY A 636 -41.63 -2.48 19.15
CA GLY A 636 -42.85 -3.16 18.69
C GLY A 636 -42.69 -4.65 18.38
N PHE A 637 -41.49 -5.09 17.94
CA PHE A 637 -41.24 -6.51 17.69
C PHE A 637 -41.31 -7.34 18.98
N VAL A 638 -40.89 -6.77 20.12
CA VAL A 638 -40.97 -7.45 21.43
C VAL A 638 -42.44 -7.70 21.77
N GLY A 639 -43.29 -6.67 21.65
CA GLY A 639 -44.73 -6.81 21.89
C GLY A 639 -45.41 -7.80 20.96
N LYS A 640 -45.02 -7.85 19.67
CA LYS A 640 -45.54 -8.83 18.71
C LYS A 640 -45.20 -10.28 19.08
N VAL A 641 -44.02 -10.52 19.64
CA VAL A 641 -43.58 -11.86 20.05
C VAL A 641 -44.20 -12.28 21.38
N THR A 642 -44.25 -11.39 22.37
CA THR A 642 -44.74 -11.72 23.72
C THR A 642 -46.25 -11.57 23.88
N GLY A 643 -46.92 -10.93 22.93
CA GLY A 643 -48.34 -10.54 23.06
C GLY A 643 -48.56 -9.26 23.87
N GLU A 644 -47.49 -8.58 24.32
CA GLU A 644 -47.60 -7.40 25.18
C GLU A 644 -47.84 -6.11 24.39
N VAL A 645 -49.06 -5.58 24.52
CA VAL A 645 -49.50 -4.40 23.77
C VAL A 645 -48.89 -3.12 24.33
N VAL A 646 -48.78 -3.00 25.66
CA VAL A 646 -48.32 -1.78 26.33
C VAL A 646 -46.78 -1.71 26.33
N PRO A 647 -46.14 -0.68 25.72
CA PRO A 647 -44.69 -0.59 25.64
C PRO A 647 -43.96 -0.67 26.98
N SER A 648 -44.48 -0.02 28.02
CA SER A 648 -43.89 -0.02 29.38
C SER A 648 -43.94 -1.38 30.08
N GLN A 649 -44.80 -2.32 29.63
CA GLN A 649 -44.93 -3.67 30.18
C GLN A 649 -44.06 -4.70 29.45
N ARG A 650 -43.30 -4.30 28.42
CA ARG A 650 -42.43 -5.20 27.62
C ARG A 650 -41.10 -5.51 28.30
N GLN A 651 -40.99 -5.38 29.62
CA GLN A 651 -39.73 -5.46 30.36
C GLN A 651 -39.05 -6.83 30.22
N PHE A 652 -39.76 -7.94 30.46
CA PHE A 652 -39.18 -9.29 30.34
C PHE A 652 -38.82 -9.68 28.90
N GLY A 653 -39.65 -9.26 27.93
CA GLY A 653 -39.30 -9.43 26.52
C GLY A 653 -38.06 -8.63 26.12
N THR A 654 -37.91 -7.42 26.68
CA THR A 654 -36.70 -6.59 26.53
C THR A 654 -35.50 -7.27 27.15
N ALA A 655 -35.64 -7.88 28.35
CA ALA A 655 -34.56 -8.63 28.99
C ALA A 655 -34.01 -9.75 28.09
N GLY A 656 -34.91 -10.53 27.47
CA GLY A 656 -34.51 -11.57 26.52
C GLY A 656 -33.77 -11.01 25.30
N ALA A 657 -34.22 -9.88 24.75
CA ALA A 657 -33.55 -9.23 23.64
C ALA A 657 -32.19 -8.62 24.02
N VAL A 658 -32.06 -8.02 25.22
CA VAL A 658 -30.79 -7.50 25.75
C VAL A 658 -29.76 -8.62 25.92
N ALA A 659 -30.17 -9.77 26.50
CA ALA A 659 -29.31 -10.94 26.61
C ALA A 659 -28.82 -11.42 25.23
N ALA A 660 -29.72 -11.45 24.23
CA ALA A 660 -29.35 -11.79 22.86
C ALA A 660 -28.37 -10.78 22.22
N CYS A 661 -28.53 -9.48 22.50
CA CYS A 661 -27.58 -8.45 22.04
C CYS A 661 -26.17 -8.72 22.59
N ILE A 662 -26.06 -9.03 23.88
CA ILE A 662 -24.78 -9.30 24.56
C ILE A 662 -24.16 -10.60 24.03
N ALA A 663 -24.96 -11.65 23.87
CA ALA A 663 -24.53 -12.92 23.28
C ALA A 663 -24.01 -12.75 21.85
N GLY A 664 -24.64 -11.86 21.08
CA GLY A 664 -24.20 -11.48 19.72
C GLY A 664 -22.99 -10.54 19.70
N GLY A 665 -22.49 -10.13 20.86
CA GLY A 665 -21.28 -9.33 21.00
C GLY A 665 -21.49 -7.82 21.02
N ALA A 666 -22.69 -7.30 21.31
CA ALA A 666 -22.92 -5.86 21.42
C ALA A 666 -22.05 -5.20 22.51
N GLU A 667 -21.51 -4.02 22.23
CA GLU A 667 -20.72 -3.21 23.17
C GLU A 667 -21.60 -2.27 24.00
N VAL A 668 -22.77 -1.88 23.48
CA VAL A 668 -23.73 -1.01 24.18
C VAL A 668 -25.15 -1.51 23.99
N VAL A 669 -25.93 -1.53 25.07
CA VAL A 669 -27.38 -1.75 25.01
C VAL A 669 -28.13 -0.49 25.45
N ARG A 670 -29.01 0.01 24.58
CA ARG A 670 -29.82 1.21 24.81
C ARG A 670 -31.18 0.84 25.40
N VAL A 671 -31.44 1.27 26.64
CA VAL A 671 -32.61 0.83 27.43
C VAL A 671 -33.29 1.94 28.23
N HIS A 672 -34.59 1.79 28.48
CA HIS A 672 -35.36 2.68 29.36
C HIS A 672 -35.27 2.24 30.83
N ASP A 673 -35.53 0.95 31.10
CA ASP A 673 -35.61 0.37 32.45
C ASP A 673 -34.21 -0.03 32.96
N VAL A 674 -33.35 0.95 33.25
CA VAL A 674 -31.91 0.74 33.55
C VAL A 674 -31.70 -0.20 34.74
N LYS A 675 -32.44 0.01 35.84
CA LYS A 675 -32.27 -0.75 37.08
C LYS A 675 -32.52 -2.24 36.87
N GLU A 676 -33.59 -2.57 36.16
CA GLU A 676 -33.97 -3.94 35.83
C GLU A 676 -33.00 -4.56 34.83
N MET A 677 -32.65 -3.81 33.78
CA MET A 677 -31.74 -4.30 32.74
C MET A 677 -30.31 -4.47 33.22
N LYS A 678 -29.87 -3.76 34.28
CA LYS A 678 -28.56 -3.95 34.90
C LYS A 678 -28.33 -5.40 35.34
N SER A 679 -29.31 -6.00 36.02
CA SER A 679 -29.23 -7.41 36.43
C SER A 679 -29.14 -8.36 35.24
N VAL A 680 -29.84 -8.05 34.15
CA VAL A 680 -29.80 -8.84 32.91
C VAL A 680 -28.44 -8.73 32.25
N VAL A 681 -27.89 -7.51 32.15
CA VAL A 681 -26.56 -7.25 31.59
C VAL A 681 -25.49 -7.98 32.40
N ASP A 682 -25.53 -7.91 33.73
CA ASP A 682 -24.56 -8.58 34.60
C ASP A 682 -24.59 -10.10 34.41
N MET A 683 -25.79 -10.68 34.39
CA MET A 683 -25.96 -12.11 34.17
C MET A 683 -25.51 -12.52 32.77
N ALA A 684 -25.87 -11.75 31.75
CA ALA A 684 -25.48 -12.01 30.36
C ALA A 684 -23.96 -11.90 30.15
N LEU A 685 -23.32 -10.89 30.75
CA LEU A 685 -21.88 -10.77 30.76
C LEU A 685 -21.26 -12.03 31.36
N ALA A 686 -21.68 -12.45 32.55
CA ALA A 686 -21.15 -13.66 33.19
C ALA A 686 -21.32 -14.97 32.37
N ILE A 687 -22.27 -15.02 31.43
CA ILE A 687 -22.48 -16.18 30.55
C ILE A 687 -21.54 -16.14 29.34
N TRP A 688 -21.31 -14.97 28.74
CA TRP A 688 -20.70 -14.84 27.40
C TRP A 688 -19.38 -14.08 27.35
N LYS A 689 -18.99 -13.36 28.40
CA LYS A 689 -17.77 -12.56 28.49
C LYS A 689 -17.03 -12.84 29.79
#